data_AF-A0AAN7Q9H5-F1
#
_entry.id   AF-A0AAN7Q9H5-F1
#
_cell.length_a   1.000
_cell.length_b   1.000
_cell.length_c   1.000
_cell.angle_alpha   90.00
_cell.angle_beta   90.00
_cell.angle_gamma   90.00
#
_symmetry.space_group_name_H-M   'P 1'
#
loop_
_entity.id
_entity.type
_entity.pdbx_description
1 polymer ?
#
loop_
_entity_poly.entity_id
_entity_poly.type
_entity_poly.pdbx_seq_one_letter_code
_entity_poly.pdbx_strand_id
1 'polypeptide(L)'
;MCSKEQITEIMDKIHMGLPRCNLKLPTVKLPPWDSLTAALPRLHCPTMPAVRSRRGWCGCLQDDEPPEITYCVVENTGTLSLQAMTPTQPMPAQEELDAKFAELVEELDLTAPNKAAMMNLPPQKKWQIYCSRKGGEDMLDQARVPEHYVERLRALATLQYPETNVDEDIRSRTKQIDGLKTALRTSTHSFVIKFIELDGLPALLQFLEQMDYFTAESSVHTSIIGCVKALMNNSTGRAHVLAHPVSINTIAQSLSTDNIKTKIAVLEILGAVCLVSGGHKKVLDAMLHYQKYAYERTRFQGIINDLDRDVGKYRDEVNLKTAIMSFVNAMLNYGLGQENLEFRLHLRYEFLMLGIQPIIDKLRRHENETLDRHLDFFEMVRNEDEKELARKFELEHVDTKSATSMFEVLRKKLSHTSAYPHLLSLLEHCLLIPLDYGSHPQHWLLFDRIVQQIVLQQNEEDINVKEIVHLLAKEEELVAARKKAEELEHENVDLSNRLAKKEQELDQRTQEKEDFESSLIRIKERLEKETASHIETRQRLGELEYRAADLDRQVSCERGERFRLERLVSSGSIPDDAKVIGLQSGVDVNNIDFGSSLKSCPPPPPPPLAPPPPPAPGPPPPPCAPLAPPVAPLKIEIIKKNIPQPSNPLKSFNWSKLPESKVTGTIWSELDDTKLYSTMELDSIDKLFCAYQKNGVANDGSVEDLRQLGKNRNKVLSVIDGRRAQNCTILLSKLKMSDEDISKAILSMDYKEQLPIDMVEQLLKFTPSPEEQTLLEEHSTDIDSLARADRFLYEISKVPHYEQRLRSLHYKKRFQITLNEILPRISSVMEASREVARSRRLRRLLEIVLALGNYMNRGARGNAIGFRLASLNRLADTKSSAAKGTTLLHYLVQILEKKFKDVLRLDEDVPHIHEAAKVSLGELTKDMGQLRAGLKDVAREIEFHRGQSPLANDKFVPVMREFQATATCRLAEVEDQFQDMKTRFERAVRLFGEDFTAMQPDEFFGIFDSFLTAFMEARQDNENMRKRQEEEEKRAKQEAELKKLTLERKHTREGILSAINKTINLKNGDNGAKGEFDDLISALRTGDVFGEDMAKFKRSRKNRTGGSGTSPPRRNSVNREDSRERVVTVNRRQ
;
A
#
# COMPACT_ATOMS: atom_id res chain seq x y z
N MET A 1 36.06 16.24 15.81
CA MET A 1 36.71 16.46 14.50
C MET A 1 37.99 15.65 14.50
N CYS A 2 38.16 14.71 13.57
CA CYS A 2 39.43 14.00 13.39
C CYS A 2 40.40 14.83 12.54
N SER A 3 41.70 14.58 12.66
CA SER A 3 42.70 15.26 11.83
C SER A 3 42.70 14.69 10.41
N LYS A 4 43.36 15.39 9.47
CA LYS A 4 43.37 14.99 8.06
C LYS A 4 44.12 13.67 7.86
N GLU A 5 45.17 13.44 8.65
CA GLU A 5 46.00 12.23 8.65
C GLU A 5 45.20 10.99 9.10
N GLN A 6 44.35 11.13 10.12
CA GLN A 6 43.50 10.03 10.60
C GLN A 6 42.49 9.58 9.54
N ILE A 7 42.01 10.50 8.70
CA ILE A 7 41.12 10.18 7.59
C ILE A 7 41.90 9.43 6.48
N THR A 8 43.14 9.83 6.18
CA THR A 8 43.98 9.10 5.21
C THR A 8 44.30 7.68 5.68
N GLU A 9 44.67 7.49 6.96
CA GLU A 9 45.01 6.17 7.50
C GLU A 9 43.81 5.19 7.48
N ILE A 10 42.58 5.71 7.60
CA ILE A 10 41.34 4.93 7.44
C ILE A 10 41.10 4.59 5.97
N MET A 11 41.33 5.51 5.02
CA MET A 11 41.19 5.24 3.58
C MET A 11 42.20 4.21 3.07
N ASP A 12 43.48 4.32 3.45
CA ASP A 12 44.53 3.40 3.01
C ASP A 12 44.31 1.96 3.55
N LYS A 13 43.63 1.81 4.70
CA LYS A 13 43.20 0.50 5.23
C LYS A 13 41.99 -0.12 4.51
N ILE A 14 41.32 0.63 3.63
CA ILE A 14 40.13 0.19 2.89
C ILE A 14 40.47 -0.19 1.43
N HIS A 15 41.66 0.14 0.91
CA HIS A 15 42.04 -0.10 -0.49
C HIS A 15 43.10 -1.20 -0.68
N MET A 16 42.61 -2.44 -0.84
CA MET A 16 43.34 -3.52 -1.51
C MET A 16 42.59 -3.91 -2.80
N GLY A 17 43.13 -3.55 -3.96
CA GLY A 17 42.80 -4.25 -5.21
C GLY A 17 42.01 -3.53 -6.33
N LEU A 18 42.18 -2.22 -6.56
CA LEU A 18 41.81 -1.60 -7.86
C LEU A 18 42.90 -0.63 -8.38
N PRO A 19 43.08 -0.49 -9.71
CA PRO A 19 44.10 0.40 -10.29
C PRO A 19 43.73 1.90 -10.18
N ARG A 20 44.72 2.77 -9.96
CA ARG A 20 44.54 4.23 -9.90
C ARG A 20 44.64 4.88 -11.28
N CYS A 21 43.57 5.52 -11.75
CA CYS A 21 43.62 6.49 -12.86
C CYS A 21 43.67 7.93 -12.31
N ASN A 22 44.72 8.68 -12.67
CA ASN A 22 44.83 10.11 -12.37
C ASN A 22 44.33 10.93 -13.57
N LEU A 23 43.34 11.81 -13.36
CA LEU A 23 43.03 12.90 -14.29
C LEU A 23 42.66 14.16 -13.51
N LYS A 24 43.08 15.33 -14.02
CA LYS A 24 42.82 16.64 -13.41
C LYS A 24 41.69 17.33 -14.17
N LEU A 25 40.69 17.86 -13.46
CA LEU A 25 39.65 18.70 -14.04
C LEU A 25 40.18 20.13 -14.33
N PRO A 26 40.08 20.64 -15.56
CA PRO A 26 40.19 22.06 -15.87
C PRO A 26 38.81 22.74 -15.83
N THR A 27 38.72 23.92 -15.20
CA THR A 27 37.48 24.70 -15.14
C THR A 27 37.36 25.68 -16.31
N VAL A 28 36.35 25.52 -17.18
CA VAL A 28 35.98 26.49 -18.24
C VAL A 28 34.45 26.69 -18.27
N LYS A 29 34.03 27.85 -18.78
CA LYS A 29 32.65 28.38 -18.74
C LYS A 29 31.79 27.94 -19.94
N LEU A 30 30.47 27.93 -19.76
CA LEU A 30 29.49 27.87 -20.86
C LEU A 30 29.30 29.25 -21.54
N PRO A 31 29.16 29.33 -22.87
CA PRO A 31 28.52 30.44 -23.59
C PRO A 31 26.98 30.24 -23.68
N PRO A 32 26.20 31.29 -24.01
CA PRO A 32 24.74 31.27 -23.93
C PRO A 32 24.05 30.69 -25.18
N TRP A 33 22.78 30.33 -25.01
CA TRP A 33 21.84 30.08 -26.11
C TRP A 33 21.30 31.40 -26.65
N ASP A 34 21.50 31.67 -27.95
CA ASP A 34 20.42 32.17 -28.82
C ASP A 34 20.85 32.18 -30.31
N SER A 35 20.09 31.54 -31.20
CA SER A 35 20.14 31.74 -32.66
C SER A 35 19.01 31.02 -33.42
N LEU A 36 17.92 31.77 -33.60
CA LEU A 36 17.02 31.77 -34.77
C LEU A 36 16.24 30.50 -35.17
N THR A 37 14.93 30.61 -34.97
CA THR A 37 13.86 29.88 -35.66
C THR A 37 13.76 30.20 -37.16
N ALA A 38 13.55 29.17 -38.01
CA ALA A 38 13.01 29.34 -39.37
C ALA A 38 12.41 28.04 -39.95
N ALA A 39 11.50 28.18 -40.92
CA ALA A 39 11.04 27.17 -41.89
C ALA A 39 10.31 25.89 -41.39
N LEU A 40 8.97 25.95 -41.38
CA LEU A 40 8.07 24.78 -41.45
C LEU A 40 7.03 24.97 -42.59
N PRO A 41 6.97 24.09 -43.61
CA PRO A 41 5.84 24.02 -44.53
C PRO A 41 4.73 23.12 -43.95
N ARG A 42 3.46 23.54 -44.07
CA ARG A 42 2.30 22.71 -43.72
C ARG A 42 2.01 21.69 -44.82
N LEU A 43 1.70 20.44 -44.47
CA LEU A 43 1.07 19.48 -45.38
C LEU A 43 -0.38 19.21 -44.96
N HIS A 44 -1.29 19.20 -45.94
CA HIS A 44 -2.71 18.91 -45.76
C HIS A 44 -2.99 17.41 -45.84
N CYS A 45 -4.06 16.97 -45.17
CA CYS A 45 -4.58 15.60 -45.24
C CYS A 45 -5.77 15.54 -46.22
N PRO A 46 -5.73 14.72 -47.28
CA PRO A 46 -6.89 14.43 -48.13
C PRO A 46 -7.66 13.18 -47.67
N THR A 47 -8.97 13.17 -47.88
CA THR A 47 -9.92 12.13 -47.43
C THR A 47 -10.05 10.94 -48.38
N MET A 48 -10.47 9.79 -47.86
CA MET A 48 -10.90 8.63 -48.67
C MET A 48 -12.27 8.87 -49.34
N PRO A 49 -12.48 8.36 -50.57
CA PRO A 49 -13.79 7.95 -51.08
C PRO A 49 -14.03 6.43 -50.87
N ALA A 50 -15.30 6.01 -50.84
CA ALA A 50 -15.70 4.60 -50.67
C ALA A 50 -16.71 4.15 -51.74
N VAL A 51 -16.63 2.89 -52.21
CA VAL A 51 -17.54 2.32 -53.23
C VAL A 51 -17.98 0.89 -52.87
N ARG A 52 -19.16 0.48 -53.38
CA ARG A 52 -19.92 -0.73 -53.02
C ARG A 52 -19.89 -1.84 -54.09
N SER A 53 -19.94 -3.10 -53.62
CA SER A 53 -20.89 -4.16 -54.05
C SER A 53 -20.89 -4.80 -55.48
N ARG A 54 -20.49 -6.08 -55.51
CA ARG A 54 -21.11 -7.28 -56.19
C ARG A 54 -21.10 -7.50 -57.73
N ARG A 55 -20.72 -8.76 -58.05
CA ARG A 55 -21.21 -9.72 -59.11
C ARG A 55 -20.84 -9.47 -60.59
N GLY A 56 -20.41 -10.55 -61.28
CA GLY A 56 -20.56 -10.68 -62.74
C GLY A 56 -19.66 -11.70 -63.48
N TRP A 57 -19.98 -13.00 -63.44
CA TRP A 57 -19.80 -14.08 -64.45
C TRP A 57 -18.67 -14.05 -65.55
N CYS A 58 -18.00 -15.21 -65.74
CA CYS A 58 -17.31 -15.71 -66.97
C CYS A 58 -16.18 -14.87 -67.61
N GLY A 59 -15.20 -15.47 -68.33
CA GLY A 59 -14.88 -16.88 -68.60
C GLY A 59 -14.04 -17.07 -69.88
N CYS A 60 -13.44 -18.26 -70.06
CA CYS A 60 -12.61 -18.72 -71.21
C CYS A 60 -11.11 -18.33 -71.20
N LEU A 61 -10.31 -19.15 -71.92
CA LEU A 61 -8.84 -19.14 -72.09
C LEU A 61 -8.06 -19.45 -70.78
N GLN A 62 -7.22 -20.49 -70.64
CA GLN A 62 -6.23 -21.15 -71.51
C GLN A 62 -5.11 -20.23 -72.01
N ASP A 63 -3.99 -20.23 -71.28
CA ASP A 63 -2.62 -20.27 -71.83
C ASP A 63 -1.66 -20.79 -70.73
N ASP A 64 -0.56 -21.44 -71.15
CA ASP A 64 0.44 -22.09 -70.27
C ASP A 64 1.69 -21.20 -70.07
N GLU A 65 1.57 -20.09 -69.32
CA GLU A 65 2.71 -19.27 -68.90
C GLU A 65 2.98 -19.30 -67.39
N PRO A 66 4.26 -19.37 -66.95
CA PRO A 66 4.62 -19.26 -65.54
C PRO A 66 4.56 -17.79 -65.06
N PRO A 67 4.22 -17.53 -63.79
CA PRO A 67 4.13 -16.16 -63.28
C PRO A 67 5.50 -15.47 -63.22
N GLU A 68 5.60 -14.30 -63.84
CA GLU A 68 6.76 -13.41 -63.70
C GLU A 68 6.88 -12.84 -62.27
N ILE A 69 8.11 -12.69 -61.79
CA ILE A 69 8.40 -12.07 -60.49
C ILE A 69 8.82 -10.61 -60.72
N THR A 70 7.84 -9.72 -60.80
CA THR A 70 8.08 -8.27 -60.83
C THR A 70 8.33 -7.70 -59.42
N TYR A 71 9.30 -6.81 -59.28
CA TYR A 71 9.44 -5.94 -58.10
C TYR A 71 9.24 -4.47 -58.49
N CYS A 72 8.82 -3.64 -57.52
CA CYS A 72 8.68 -2.21 -57.70
C CYS A 72 10.00 -1.49 -57.39
N VAL A 73 10.39 -0.54 -58.24
CA VAL A 73 11.38 0.49 -57.90
C VAL A 73 10.63 1.80 -57.68
N VAL A 74 11.05 2.56 -56.67
CA VAL A 74 10.61 3.94 -56.45
C VAL A 74 11.80 4.84 -56.76
N GLU A 75 11.75 5.55 -57.89
CA GLU A 75 12.74 6.58 -58.20
C GLU A 75 12.46 7.87 -57.40
N ASN A 76 13.47 8.73 -57.25
CA ASN A 76 13.45 9.92 -56.38
C ASN A 76 12.40 11.00 -56.76
N THR A 77 11.58 10.77 -57.78
CA THR A 77 10.45 11.62 -58.20
C THR A 77 9.08 11.09 -57.73
N GLY A 78 9.01 9.89 -57.15
CA GLY A 78 7.78 9.31 -56.59
C GLY A 78 6.87 8.59 -57.58
N THR A 79 7.24 8.49 -58.87
CA THR A 79 6.57 7.62 -59.85
C THR A 79 7.01 6.16 -59.70
N LEU A 80 6.04 5.25 -59.72
CA LEU A 80 6.27 3.79 -59.73
C LEU A 80 6.49 3.28 -61.16
N SER A 81 7.54 2.49 -61.36
CA SER A 81 7.77 1.71 -62.57
C SER A 81 7.90 0.22 -62.25
N LEU A 82 7.50 -0.62 -63.20
CA LEU A 82 7.69 -2.08 -63.17
C LEU A 82 8.67 -2.42 -64.28
N GLN A 83 9.70 -3.21 -63.97
CA GLN A 83 10.75 -3.58 -64.91
C GLN A 83 11.11 -5.06 -64.76
N ALA A 84 11.13 -5.80 -65.87
CA ALA A 84 11.47 -7.21 -65.90
C ALA A 84 12.99 -7.40 -66.02
N MET A 85 13.57 -8.33 -65.25
CA MET A 85 15.01 -8.65 -65.34
C MET A 85 15.26 -9.72 -66.40
N THR A 86 15.74 -9.31 -67.58
CA THR A 86 16.34 -10.22 -68.55
C THR A 86 17.74 -10.66 -68.10
N PRO A 87 18.06 -11.97 -68.01
CA PRO A 87 19.40 -12.43 -67.67
C PRO A 87 20.46 -11.93 -68.67
N THR A 88 21.52 -11.28 -68.16
CA THR A 88 22.56 -10.63 -68.97
C THR A 88 23.68 -11.56 -69.45
N GLN A 89 23.58 -12.86 -69.19
CA GLN A 89 24.54 -13.88 -69.63
C GLN A 89 23.83 -15.11 -70.25
N PRO A 90 24.37 -15.70 -71.32
CA PRO A 90 23.81 -16.89 -71.94
C PRO A 90 23.89 -18.10 -70.98
N MET A 91 22.86 -18.95 -71.02
CA MET A 91 22.79 -20.14 -70.16
C MET A 91 23.89 -21.15 -70.55
N PRO A 92 24.72 -21.63 -69.60
CA PRO A 92 25.79 -22.60 -69.87
C PRO A 92 25.23 -24.00 -70.19
N ALA A 93 26.10 -24.90 -70.62
CA ALA A 93 25.75 -26.29 -70.90
C ALA A 93 25.14 -26.97 -69.66
N GLN A 94 24.18 -27.88 -69.83
CA GLN A 94 23.33 -28.28 -68.71
C GLN A 94 24.08 -29.01 -67.58
N GLU A 95 25.13 -29.78 -67.87
CA GLU A 95 25.99 -30.38 -66.84
C GLU A 95 26.75 -29.31 -66.02
N GLU A 96 27.23 -28.25 -66.69
CA GLU A 96 27.92 -27.12 -66.06
C GLU A 96 26.95 -26.26 -65.24
N LEU A 97 25.72 -26.08 -65.75
CA LEU A 97 24.63 -25.42 -65.04
C LEU A 97 24.20 -26.21 -63.79
N ASP A 98 24.03 -27.52 -63.92
CA ASP A 98 23.64 -28.38 -62.79
C ASP A 98 24.75 -28.51 -61.74
N ALA A 99 26.03 -28.44 -62.14
CA ALA A 99 27.16 -28.32 -61.21
C ALA A 99 27.19 -26.96 -60.48
N LYS A 100 27.09 -25.84 -61.21
CA LYS A 100 27.01 -24.48 -60.64
C LYS A 100 25.78 -24.28 -59.76
N PHE A 101 24.67 -24.95 -60.09
CA PHE A 101 23.45 -24.92 -59.29
C PHE A 101 23.56 -25.85 -58.08
N ALA A 102 24.24 -26.99 -58.16
CA ALA A 102 24.54 -27.85 -57.00
C ALA A 102 25.37 -27.09 -55.96
N GLU A 103 26.41 -26.36 -56.38
CA GLU A 103 27.22 -25.49 -55.52
C GLU A 103 26.33 -24.46 -54.78
N LEU A 104 25.51 -23.70 -55.51
CA LEU A 104 24.54 -22.76 -54.93
C LEU A 104 23.51 -23.44 -54.00
N VAL A 105 23.13 -24.69 -54.29
CA VAL A 105 22.20 -25.48 -53.48
C VAL A 105 22.83 -25.94 -52.15
N GLU A 106 24.14 -26.20 -52.11
CA GLU A 106 24.89 -26.44 -50.87
C GLU A 106 25.01 -25.15 -50.03
N GLU A 107 25.38 -24.02 -50.65
CA GLU A 107 25.51 -22.72 -49.96
C GLU A 107 24.23 -22.23 -49.26
N LEU A 108 23.08 -22.79 -49.66
CA LEU A 108 21.75 -22.38 -49.23
C LEU A 108 21.20 -23.15 -48.03
N ASP A 109 21.95 -24.07 -47.38
CA ASP A 109 21.59 -24.64 -46.06
C ASP A 109 20.14 -25.18 -46.02
N LEU A 110 19.86 -26.15 -46.90
CA LEU A 110 18.54 -26.69 -47.15
C LEU A 110 18.41 -28.14 -46.66
N THR A 111 17.25 -28.49 -46.11
CA THR A 111 16.87 -29.89 -45.83
C THR A 111 17.09 -30.78 -47.06
N ALA A 112 17.52 -32.03 -46.88
CA ALA A 112 17.69 -32.99 -47.97
C ALA A 112 16.50 -33.05 -48.96
N PRO A 113 15.21 -33.06 -48.54
CA PRO A 113 14.07 -32.97 -49.47
C PRO A 113 13.99 -31.63 -50.23
N ASN A 114 14.27 -30.48 -49.61
CA ASN A 114 14.25 -29.18 -50.31
C ASN A 114 15.46 -29.05 -51.27
N LYS A 115 16.61 -29.59 -50.88
CA LYS A 115 17.81 -29.73 -51.69
C LYS A 115 17.50 -30.54 -52.97
N ALA A 116 16.86 -31.71 -52.82
CA ALA A 116 16.40 -32.52 -53.94
C ALA A 116 15.32 -31.81 -54.79
N ALA A 117 14.39 -31.08 -54.16
CA ALA A 117 13.37 -30.31 -54.89
C ALA A 117 13.97 -29.17 -55.73
N MET A 118 15.00 -28.48 -55.24
CA MET A 118 15.74 -27.48 -56.03
C MET A 118 16.53 -28.14 -57.16
N MET A 119 17.22 -29.25 -56.89
CA MET A 119 17.98 -29.99 -57.92
C MET A 119 17.09 -30.57 -59.03
N ASN A 120 15.80 -30.77 -58.77
CA ASN A 120 14.79 -31.17 -59.76
C ASN A 120 14.14 -30.01 -60.54
N LEU A 121 14.58 -28.76 -60.35
CA LEU A 121 14.05 -27.62 -61.12
C LEU A 121 14.47 -27.68 -62.61
N PRO A 122 13.62 -27.19 -63.54
CA PRO A 122 13.99 -27.01 -64.94
C PRO A 122 15.22 -26.09 -65.09
N PRO A 123 16.12 -26.34 -66.07
CA PRO A 123 17.38 -25.60 -66.22
C PRO A 123 17.16 -24.08 -66.35
N GLN A 124 16.10 -23.65 -67.02
CA GLN A 124 15.75 -22.23 -67.14
C GLN A 124 15.51 -21.56 -65.77
N LYS A 125 14.85 -22.27 -64.84
CA LYS A 125 14.64 -21.79 -63.46
C LYS A 125 15.91 -21.85 -62.63
N LYS A 126 16.74 -22.89 -62.81
CA LYS A 126 18.07 -22.97 -62.18
C LYS A 126 18.94 -21.79 -62.57
N TRP A 127 19.01 -21.46 -63.86
CA TRP A 127 19.77 -20.33 -64.38
C TRP A 127 19.21 -18.99 -63.90
N GLN A 128 17.88 -18.80 -63.92
CA GLN A 128 17.24 -17.59 -63.40
C GLN A 128 17.56 -17.35 -61.92
N ILE A 129 17.52 -18.40 -61.07
CA ILE A 129 17.88 -18.33 -59.65
C ILE A 129 19.38 -18.06 -59.47
N TYR A 130 20.26 -18.71 -60.26
CA TYR A 130 21.70 -18.50 -60.23
C TYR A 130 22.08 -17.06 -60.61
N CYS A 131 21.55 -16.55 -61.73
CA CYS A 131 21.73 -15.15 -62.14
C CYS A 131 21.14 -14.16 -61.13
N SER A 132 19.98 -14.46 -60.52
CA SER A 132 19.38 -13.60 -59.49
C SER A 132 20.21 -13.55 -58.20
N ARG A 133 21.03 -14.57 -57.91
CA ARG A 133 21.97 -14.55 -56.78
C ARG A 133 23.28 -13.84 -57.15
N LYS A 134 23.87 -14.19 -58.30
CA LYS A 134 25.21 -13.76 -58.71
C LYS A 134 25.27 -12.36 -59.32
N GLY A 135 24.20 -11.93 -60.00
CA GLY A 135 24.09 -10.59 -60.58
C GLY A 135 24.05 -9.44 -59.57
N GLY A 136 24.10 -9.73 -58.27
CA GLY A 136 24.19 -8.76 -57.17
C GLY A 136 25.58 -8.63 -56.53
N GLU A 137 26.62 -9.23 -57.13
CA GLU A 137 27.99 -9.25 -56.59
C GLU A 137 28.90 -8.13 -57.15
N ASP A 138 28.81 -7.81 -58.45
CA ASP A 138 29.76 -6.94 -59.16
C ASP A 138 29.65 -5.42 -58.88
N MET A 139 28.72 -4.96 -58.04
CA MET A 139 28.60 -3.54 -57.65
C MET A 139 28.12 -3.33 -56.20
N LEU A 140 28.98 -3.62 -55.20
CA LEU A 140 29.08 -2.87 -53.94
C LEU A 140 30.27 -3.38 -53.10
N ASP A 141 31.36 -2.62 -53.12
CA ASP A 141 32.69 -3.07 -52.67
C ASP A 141 32.86 -3.12 -51.13
N GLN A 142 33.80 -3.98 -50.68
CA GLN A 142 34.36 -4.16 -49.32
C GLN A 142 33.39 -4.47 -48.14
N ALA A 143 32.16 -3.96 -48.14
CA ALA A 143 31.27 -3.99 -46.98
C ALA A 143 30.56 -5.34 -46.71
N ARG A 144 30.98 -6.45 -47.34
CA ARG A 144 30.32 -7.77 -47.28
C ARG A 144 31.23 -8.96 -46.90
N VAL A 145 32.51 -8.75 -46.64
CA VAL A 145 33.47 -9.84 -46.34
C VAL A 145 33.57 -10.08 -44.83
N PRO A 146 33.52 -11.34 -44.32
CA PRO A 146 33.58 -11.63 -42.88
C PRO A 146 34.77 -10.99 -42.15
N GLU A 147 35.96 -11.01 -42.75
CA GLU A 147 37.20 -10.43 -42.21
C GLU A 147 37.00 -8.97 -41.76
N HIS A 148 36.42 -8.14 -42.63
CA HIS A 148 36.20 -6.72 -42.40
C HIS A 148 35.25 -6.46 -41.21
N TYR A 149 34.25 -7.33 -41.03
CA TYR A 149 33.36 -7.25 -39.89
C TYR A 149 34.04 -7.65 -38.58
N VAL A 150 34.83 -8.72 -38.57
CA VAL A 150 35.52 -9.18 -37.35
C VAL A 150 36.61 -8.17 -36.93
N GLU A 151 37.38 -7.64 -37.87
CA GLU A 151 38.37 -6.58 -37.62
C GLU A 151 37.69 -5.32 -37.06
N ARG A 152 36.63 -4.83 -37.72
CA ARG A 152 35.86 -3.68 -37.23
C ARG A 152 35.27 -3.94 -35.84
N LEU A 153 34.83 -5.15 -35.55
CA LEU A 153 34.24 -5.49 -34.25
C LEU A 153 35.29 -5.50 -33.13
N ARG A 154 36.50 -6.03 -33.39
CA ARG A 154 37.67 -5.91 -32.49
C ARG A 154 38.10 -4.44 -32.30
N ALA A 155 38.06 -3.63 -33.35
CA ALA A 155 38.37 -2.21 -33.26
C ALA A 155 37.34 -1.45 -32.40
N LEU A 156 36.04 -1.65 -32.65
CA LEU A 156 34.95 -1.02 -31.88
C LEU A 156 34.97 -1.43 -30.39
N ALA A 157 35.38 -2.66 -30.07
CA ALA A 157 35.51 -3.15 -28.69
C ALA A 157 36.63 -2.46 -27.88
N THR A 158 37.61 -1.81 -28.54
CA THR A 158 38.69 -1.08 -27.86
C THR A 158 38.47 0.45 -27.80
N LEU A 159 37.39 0.97 -28.39
CA LEU A 159 37.07 2.39 -28.36
C LEU A 159 36.35 2.79 -27.06
N GLN A 160 37.05 3.58 -26.23
CA GLN A 160 36.47 4.24 -25.06
C GLN A 160 35.21 5.08 -25.42
N TYR A 161 34.41 5.38 -24.39
CA TYR A 161 33.21 6.19 -24.53
C TYR A 161 33.56 7.63 -24.97
N PRO A 162 32.85 8.22 -25.93
CA PRO A 162 33.19 9.54 -26.47
C PRO A 162 32.85 10.67 -25.48
N GLU A 163 33.79 11.61 -25.29
CA GLU A 163 33.56 12.80 -24.45
C GLU A 163 32.73 13.91 -25.15
N THR A 164 32.58 13.83 -26.47
CA THR A 164 31.81 14.79 -27.29
C THR A 164 31.03 14.08 -28.40
N ASN A 165 29.97 14.70 -28.93
CA ASN A 165 29.09 14.16 -29.99
C ASN A 165 28.50 12.75 -29.73
N VAL A 166 28.34 12.40 -28.44
CA VAL A 166 27.88 11.11 -27.91
C VAL A 166 26.78 10.44 -28.74
N ASP A 167 25.66 11.13 -28.98
CA ASP A 167 24.51 10.54 -29.69
C ASP A 167 24.82 10.21 -31.16
N GLU A 168 25.66 10.99 -31.85
CA GLU A 168 26.05 10.71 -33.23
C GLU A 168 27.00 9.51 -33.30
N ASP A 169 27.97 9.45 -32.38
CA ASP A 169 28.90 8.34 -32.25
C ASP A 169 28.18 7.02 -31.90
N ILE A 170 27.27 7.03 -30.93
CA ILE A 170 26.45 5.85 -30.57
C ILE A 170 25.60 5.40 -31.76
N ARG A 171 24.99 6.34 -32.52
CA ARG A 171 24.24 6.01 -33.74
C ARG A 171 25.16 5.45 -34.84
N SER A 172 26.38 5.95 -34.97
CA SER A 172 27.39 5.44 -35.92
C SER A 172 27.85 4.02 -35.55
N ARG A 173 28.29 3.79 -34.30
CA ARG A 173 28.68 2.47 -33.78
C ARG A 173 27.52 1.46 -33.91
N THR A 174 26.31 1.86 -33.53
CA THR A 174 25.08 1.04 -33.69
C THR A 174 24.83 0.67 -35.16
N LYS A 175 24.88 1.63 -36.08
CA LYS A 175 24.65 1.40 -37.53
C LYS A 175 25.69 0.45 -38.14
N GLN A 176 26.94 0.51 -37.69
CA GLN A 176 28.00 -0.40 -38.15
C GLN A 176 27.74 -1.84 -37.69
N ILE A 177 27.33 -2.03 -36.43
CA ILE A 177 27.02 -3.35 -35.85
C ILE A 177 25.72 -3.92 -36.45
N ASP A 178 24.71 -3.08 -36.73
CA ASP A 178 23.49 -3.48 -37.42
C ASP A 178 23.75 -3.94 -38.86
N GLY A 179 24.84 -3.48 -39.48
CA GLY A 179 25.36 -4.05 -40.73
C GLY A 179 25.77 -5.52 -40.57
N LEU A 180 26.52 -5.86 -39.51
CA LEU A 180 26.90 -7.25 -39.21
C LEU A 180 25.69 -8.11 -38.83
N LYS A 181 24.79 -7.58 -37.97
CA LYS A 181 23.52 -8.25 -37.61
C LYS A 181 22.68 -8.61 -38.84
N THR A 182 22.70 -7.74 -39.86
CA THR A 182 22.01 -7.99 -41.13
C THR A 182 22.75 -9.03 -41.96
N ALA A 183 24.07 -8.94 -42.11
CA ALA A 183 24.88 -9.90 -42.85
C ALA A 183 24.76 -11.32 -42.29
N LEU A 184 24.95 -11.51 -40.98
CA LEU A 184 24.79 -12.81 -40.30
C LEU A 184 23.42 -13.47 -40.53
N ARG A 185 22.38 -12.67 -40.80
CA ARG A 185 21.00 -13.13 -41.04
C ARG A 185 20.64 -13.33 -42.52
N THR A 186 21.41 -12.77 -43.47
CA THR A 186 21.02 -12.71 -44.90
C THR A 186 22.08 -13.19 -45.90
N SER A 187 23.33 -13.38 -45.47
CA SER A 187 24.42 -13.92 -46.30
C SER A 187 24.28 -15.44 -46.58
N THR A 188 25.22 -16.02 -47.34
CA THR A 188 25.33 -17.48 -47.55
C THR A 188 25.73 -18.21 -46.25
N HIS A 189 25.51 -19.53 -46.21
CA HIS A 189 26.04 -20.35 -45.10
C HIS A 189 27.58 -20.27 -45.03
N SER A 190 28.24 -20.17 -46.19
CA SER A 190 29.67 -19.93 -46.38
C SER A 190 30.18 -18.69 -45.63
N PHE A 191 29.42 -17.59 -45.61
CA PHE A 191 29.76 -16.39 -44.83
C PHE A 191 29.75 -16.67 -43.33
N VAL A 192 28.79 -17.48 -42.84
CA VAL A 192 28.66 -17.79 -41.41
C VAL A 192 29.77 -18.74 -40.94
N ILE A 193 30.09 -19.78 -41.71
CA ILE A 193 31.27 -20.64 -41.45
C ILE A 193 32.52 -19.77 -41.35
N LYS A 194 32.80 -18.97 -42.38
CA LYS A 194 34.02 -18.16 -42.44
C LYS A 194 34.10 -17.10 -41.33
N PHE A 195 32.96 -16.52 -40.91
CA PHE A 195 32.90 -15.63 -39.74
C PHE A 195 33.27 -16.35 -38.43
N ILE A 196 32.89 -17.62 -38.28
CA ILE A 196 33.26 -18.46 -37.12
C ILE A 196 34.75 -18.82 -37.18
N GLU A 197 35.27 -19.23 -38.34
CA GLU A 197 36.68 -19.59 -38.55
C GLU A 197 37.65 -18.42 -38.28
N LEU A 198 37.19 -17.17 -38.42
CA LEU A 198 37.96 -15.95 -38.16
C LEU A 198 37.88 -15.47 -36.69
N ASP A 199 37.40 -16.31 -35.77
CA ASP A 199 37.10 -15.99 -34.36
C ASP A 199 36.06 -14.86 -34.18
N GLY A 200 35.07 -14.77 -35.08
CA GLY A 200 34.00 -13.77 -35.00
C GLY A 200 33.05 -13.95 -33.81
N LEU A 201 32.82 -15.19 -33.36
CA LEU A 201 32.08 -15.46 -32.12
C LEU A 201 32.89 -15.06 -30.87
N PRO A 202 34.15 -15.50 -30.67
CA PRO A 202 35.00 -14.96 -29.62
C PRO A 202 35.07 -13.43 -29.61
N ALA A 203 35.16 -12.77 -30.77
CA ALA A 203 35.15 -11.30 -30.85
C ALA A 203 33.82 -10.68 -30.35
N LEU A 204 32.67 -11.27 -30.69
CA LEU A 204 31.36 -10.84 -30.18
C LEU A 204 31.26 -10.95 -28.65
N LEU A 205 31.78 -12.03 -28.07
CA LEU A 205 31.78 -12.27 -26.63
C LEU A 205 32.77 -11.34 -25.91
N GLN A 206 33.97 -11.16 -26.47
CA GLN A 206 34.97 -10.21 -25.96
C GLN A 206 34.40 -8.78 -25.91
N PHE A 207 33.63 -8.36 -26.92
CA PHE A 207 32.98 -7.04 -26.90
C PHE A 207 32.03 -6.95 -25.69
N LEU A 208 31.13 -7.92 -25.50
CA LEU A 208 30.21 -7.95 -24.36
C LEU A 208 30.93 -7.88 -23.00
N GLU A 209 32.07 -8.58 -22.87
CA GLU A 209 32.89 -8.60 -21.65
C GLU A 209 33.72 -7.33 -21.43
N GLN A 210 33.89 -6.48 -22.46
CA GLN A 210 34.73 -5.27 -22.42
C GLN A 210 33.95 -3.96 -22.57
N MET A 211 32.60 -4.00 -22.59
CA MET A 211 31.79 -2.78 -22.63
C MET A 211 31.96 -1.95 -21.36
N ASP A 212 32.16 -0.65 -21.53
CA ASP A 212 31.95 0.32 -20.45
C ASP A 212 30.44 0.45 -20.13
N TYR A 213 30.13 0.98 -18.94
CA TYR A 213 28.75 1.14 -18.45
C TYR A 213 27.83 1.89 -19.43
N PHE A 214 28.30 2.98 -20.05
CA PHE A 214 27.47 3.77 -20.95
C PHE A 214 27.25 3.07 -22.30
N THR A 215 28.27 2.36 -22.82
CA THR A 215 28.11 1.49 -24.00
C THR A 215 27.13 0.35 -23.71
N ALA A 216 27.18 -0.24 -22.51
CA ALA A 216 26.28 -1.31 -22.08
C ALA A 216 24.80 -0.85 -22.01
N GLU A 217 24.52 0.36 -21.54
CA GLU A 217 23.15 0.93 -21.55
C GLU A 217 22.68 1.35 -22.96
N SER A 218 23.59 1.59 -23.90
CA SER A 218 23.26 2.10 -25.23
C SER A 218 22.64 1.06 -26.18
N SER A 219 22.17 1.52 -27.34
CA SER A 219 21.71 0.64 -28.44
C SER A 219 22.82 -0.25 -29.03
N VAL A 220 24.11 0.03 -28.75
CA VAL A 220 25.23 -0.81 -29.18
C VAL A 220 25.11 -2.21 -28.57
N HIS A 221 24.84 -2.30 -27.26
CA HIS A 221 24.71 -3.57 -26.54
C HIS A 221 23.56 -4.43 -27.08
N THR A 222 22.37 -3.82 -27.26
CA THR A 222 21.22 -4.50 -27.89
C THR A 222 21.54 -5.01 -29.30
N SER A 223 22.42 -4.32 -30.03
CA SER A 223 22.79 -4.68 -31.41
C SER A 223 23.82 -5.80 -31.46
N ILE A 224 24.77 -5.86 -30.53
CA ILE A 224 25.71 -6.98 -30.36
C ILE A 224 24.96 -8.27 -29.97
N ILE A 225 24.02 -8.20 -29.01
CA ILE A 225 23.13 -9.33 -28.71
C ILE A 225 22.28 -9.71 -29.93
N GLY A 226 21.88 -8.74 -30.74
CA GLY A 226 21.26 -8.96 -32.06
C GLY A 226 22.14 -9.76 -33.03
N CYS A 227 23.45 -9.49 -33.09
CA CYS A 227 24.39 -10.28 -33.90
C CYS A 227 24.50 -11.73 -33.41
N VAL A 228 24.55 -11.96 -32.09
CA VAL A 228 24.55 -13.31 -31.50
C VAL A 228 23.25 -14.05 -31.85
N LYS A 229 22.09 -13.39 -31.72
CA LYS A 229 20.79 -13.96 -32.12
C LYS A 229 20.74 -14.32 -33.61
N ALA A 230 21.27 -13.45 -34.49
CA ALA A 230 21.35 -13.72 -35.92
C ALA A 230 22.25 -14.94 -36.23
N LEU A 231 23.41 -15.05 -35.57
CA LEU A 231 24.32 -16.19 -35.67
C LEU A 231 23.64 -17.50 -35.23
N MET A 232 22.83 -17.48 -34.16
CA MET A 232 22.09 -18.65 -33.68
C MET A 232 20.91 -19.08 -34.56
N ASN A 233 20.48 -18.24 -35.52
CA ASN A 233 19.48 -18.63 -36.50
C ASN A 233 20.06 -19.46 -37.67
N ASN A 234 21.38 -19.53 -37.78
CA ASN A 234 22.09 -20.52 -38.60
C ASN A 234 22.37 -21.80 -37.78
N SER A 235 22.31 -22.96 -38.44
CA SER A 235 22.52 -24.29 -37.82
C SER A 235 23.93 -24.43 -37.21
N THR A 236 24.97 -24.19 -38.02
CA THR A 236 26.39 -24.21 -37.63
C THR A 236 26.72 -23.13 -36.60
N GLY A 237 26.19 -21.92 -36.78
CA GLY A 237 26.35 -20.81 -35.83
C GLY A 237 25.77 -21.13 -34.45
N ARG A 238 24.57 -21.72 -34.39
CA ARG A 238 23.97 -22.19 -33.13
C ARG A 238 24.76 -23.32 -32.49
N ALA A 239 25.28 -24.26 -33.28
CA ALA A 239 26.14 -25.33 -32.78
C ALA A 239 27.43 -24.77 -32.14
N HIS A 240 28.10 -23.82 -32.79
CA HIS A 240 29.28 -23.14 -32.23
C HIS A 240 28.96 -22.31 -30.98
N VAL A 241 27.86 -21.55 -30.97
CA VAL A 241 27.44 -20.80 -29.77
C VAL A 241 27.16 -21.75 -28.61
N LEU A 242 26.50 -22.89 -28.83
CA LEU A 242 26.25 -23.87 -27.78
C LEU A 242 27.50 -24.66 -27.37
N ALA A 243 28.47 -24.87 -28.27
CA ALA A 243 29.71 -25.59 -27.97
C ALA A 243 30.73 -24.74 -27.19
N HIS A 244 30.75 -23.42 -27.41
CA HIS A 244 31.67 -22.50 -26.74
C HIS A 244 31.45 -22.47 -25.21
N PRO A 245 32.50 -22.54 -24.37
CA PRO A 245 32.35 -22.82 -22.94
C PRO A 245 31.76 -21.67 -22.12
N VAL A 246 31.94 -20.42 -22.54
CA VAL A 246 31.49 -19.22 -21.80
C VAL A 246 30.37 -18.43 -22.50
N SER A 247 29.97 -18.80 -23.71
CA SER A 247 29.03 -18.01 -24.54
C SER A 247 27.71 -17.72 -23.83
N ILE A 248 27.05 -18.74 -23.28
CA ILE A 248 25.76 -18.61 -22.59
C ILE A 248 25.92 -17.82 -21.28
N ASN A 249 27.06 -17.96 -20.60
CA ASN A 249 27.39 -17.20 -19.39
C ASN A 249 27.56 -15.70 -19.71
N THR A 250 28.22 -15.36 -20.81
CA THR A 250 28.42 -13.98 -21.27
C THR A 250 27.12 -13.37 -21.81
N ILE A 251 26.28 -14.14 -22.50
CA ILE A 251 24.93 -13.72 -22.88
C ILE A 251 24.06 -13.45 -21.63
N ALA A 252 24.17 -14.28 -20.58
CA ALA A 252 23.44 -14.07 -19.33
C ALA A 252 23.93 -12.84 -18.54
N GLN A 253 25.22 -12.50 -18.58
CA GLN A 253 25.77 -11.27 -17.97
C GLN A 253 25.07 -10.02 -18.49
N SER A 254 24.66 -9.99 -19.77
CA SER A 254 23.87 -8.91 -20.39
C SER A 254 22.46 -8.70 -19.82
N LEU A 255 22.04 -9.42 -18.77
CA LEU A 255 20.84 -9.09 -17.98
C LEU A 255 21.07 -7.95 -16.97
N SER A 256 22.32 -7.57 -16.68
CA SER A 256 22.66 -6.56 -15.67
C SER A 256 22.37 -5.11 -16.08
N THR A 257 22.31 -4.83 -17.39
CA THR A 257 21.99 -3.51 -17.96
C THR A 257 20.54 -3.10 -17.67
N ASP A 258 20.25 -1.81 -17.46
CA ASP A 258 18.87 -1.33 -17.34
C ASP A 258 18.12 -1.21 -18.68
N ASN A 259 18.83 -1.36 -19.82
CA ASN A 259 18.24 -1.33 -21.14
C ASN A 259 17.28 -2.52 -21.38
N ILE A 260 15.98 -2.23 -21.22
CA ILE A 260 14.83 -3.12 -21.43
C ILE A 260 14.94 -3.96 -22.71
N LYS A 261 15.39 -3.35 -23.82
CA LYS A 261 15.45 -4.05 -25.13
C LYS A 261 16.55 -5.10 -25.15
N THR A 262 17.67 -4.83 -24.47
CA THR A 262 18.72 -5.83 -24.25
C THR A 262 18.22 -6.96 -23.36
N LYS A 263 17.58 -6.65 -22.20
CA LYS A 263 16.97 -7.68 -21.33
C LYS A 263 15.99 -8.59 -22.09
N ILE A 264 15.08 -8.03 -22.89
CA ILE A 264 14.14 -8.79 -23.72
C ILE A 264 14.89 -9.71 -24.70
N ALA A 265 15.89 -9.18 -25.42
CA ALA A 265 16.64 -9.97 -26.40
C ALA A 265 17.43 -11.12 -25.76
N VAL A 266 18.02 -10.90 -24.59
CA VAL A 266 18.72 -11.94 -23.81
C VAL A 266 17.74 -13.00 -23.30
N LEU A 267 16.60 -12.61 -22.74
CA LEU A 267 15.56 -13.54 -22.26
C LEU A 267 14.94 -14.35 -23.41
N GLU A 268 14.75 -13.76 -24.60
CA GLU A 268 14.35 -14.49 -25.81
C GLU A 268 15.39 -15.58 -26.18
N ILE A 269 16.69 -15.24 -26.20
CA ILE A 269 17.77 -16.21 -26.51
C ILE A 269 17.82 -17.32 -25.45
N LEU A 270 17.94 -16.97 -24.17
CA LEU A 270 18.06 -17.96 -23.09
C LEU A 270 16.83 -18.86 -23.02
N GLY A 271 15.64 -18.29 -23.17
CA GLY A 271 14.38 -19.04 -23.23
C GLY A 271 14.34 -20.04 -24.38
N ALA A 272 14.78 -19.65 -25.57
CA ALA A 272 14.85 -20.57 -26.72
C ALA A 272 15.96 -21.62 -26.59
N VAL A 273 17.08 -21.32 -25.93
CA VAL A 273 18.13 -22.32 -25.63
C VAL A 273 17.61 -23.43 -24.72
N CYS A 274 16.67 -23.15 -23.81
CA CYS A 274 16.04 -24.19 -22.98
C CYS A 274 15.31 -25.27 -23.79
N LEU A 275 14.84 -24.96 -25.01
CA LEU A 275 14.14 -25.89 -25.89
C LEU A 275 15.11 -26.74 -26.75
N VAL A 276 16.40 -26.41 -26.76
CA VAL A 276 17.43 -27.13 -27.54
C VAL A 276 18.09 -28.21 -26.69
N SER A 277 18.36 -29.37 -27.29
CA SER A 277 19.03 -30.52 -26.65
C SER A 277 20.29 -30.12 -25.89
N GLY A 278 20.32 -30.35 -24.57
CA GLY A 278 21.42 -29.98 -23.68
C GLY A 278 21.55 -28.48 -23.34
N GLY A 279 20.76 -27.61 -23.99
CA GLY A 279 20.76 -26.17 -23.75
C GLY A 279 20.18 -25.77 -22.39
N HIS A 280 19.10 -26.43 -21.94
CA HIS A 280 18.47 -26.20 -20.63
C HIS A 280 19.45 -26.24 -19.45
N LYS A 281 20.33 -27.25 -19.41
CA LYS A 281 21.39 -27.32 -18.39
C LYS A 281 22.37 -26.15 -18.50
N LYS A 282 22.80 -25.79 -19.72
CA LYS A 282 23.72 -24.66 -19.92
C LYS A 282 23.11 -23.32 -19.51
N VAL A 283 21.79 -23.15 -19.59
CA VAL A 283 21.10 -21.96 -19.07
C VAL A 283 21.03 -21.99 -17.54
N LEU A 284 20.75 -23.15 -16.90
CA LEU A 284 20.83 -23.29 -15.44
C LEU A 284 22.23 -22.97 -14.90
N ASP A 285 23.27 -23.47 -15.57
CA ASP A 285 24.68 -23.24 -15.23
C ASP A 285 25.07 -21.76 -15.47
N ALA A 286 24.60 -21.15 -16.57
CA ALA A 286 24.79 -19.73 -16.87
C ALA A 286 24.08 -18.80 -15.87
N MET A 287 22.90 -19.17 -15.36
CA MET A 287 22.23 -18.40 -14.31
C MET A 287 22.94 -18.54 -12.94
N LEU A 288 23.59 -19.68 -12.65
CA LEU A 288 24.47 -19.83 -11.49
C LEU A 288 25.78 -19.01 -11.63
N HIS A 289 26.29 -18.82 -12.86
CA HIS A 289 27.37 -17.88 -13.14
C HIS A 289 26.90 -16.42 -12.99
N TYR A 290 25.75 -16.08 -13.58
CA TYR A 290 25.13 -14.76 -13.46
C TYR A 290 24.89 -14.36 -12.01
N GLN A 291 24.44 -15.29 -11.16
CA GLN A 291 24.30 -15.06 -9.72
C GLN A 291 25.60 -14.54 -9.08
N LYS A 292 26.74 -15.12 -9.44
CA LYS A 292 28.06 -14.74 -8.91
C LYS A 292 28.56 -13.42 -9.49
N TYR A 293 28.20 -13.11 -10.73
CA TYR A 293 28.56 -11.88 -11.44
C TYR A 293 27.74 -10.66 -10.99
N ALA A 294 26.42 -10.79 -10.91
CA ALA A 294 25.50 -9.74 -10.49
C ALA A 294 25.30 -9.67 -8.96
N TYR A 295 26.09 -10.43 -8.19
CA TYR A 295 26.07 -10.50 -6.72
C TYR A 295 24.68 -10.85 -6.14
N GLU A 296 23.90 -11.66 -6.84
CA GLU A 296 22.53 -12.01 -6.43
C GLU A 296 22.50 -13.07 -5.32
N ARG A 297 21.55 -12.92 -4.38
CA ARG A 297 21.28 -13.89 -3.31
C ARG A 297 20.88 -15.27 -3.85
N THR A 298 20.14 -15.30 -4.95
CA THR A 298 19.79 -16.52 -5.70
C THR A 298 19.73 -16.19 -7.20
N ARG A 299 20.01 -17.18 -8.05
CA ARG A 299 20.16 -17.08 -9.52
C ARG A 299 18.99 -16.52 -10.35
N PHE A 300 17.89 -16.09 -9.74
CA PHE A 300 16.73 -15.50 -10.42
C PHE A 300 16.24 -14.21 -9.75
N GLN A 301 16.98 -13.66 -8.77
CA GLN A 301 16.53 -12.52 -7.97
C GLN A 301 16.28 -11.27 -8.84
N GLY A 302 17.22 -10.91 -9.72
CA GLY A 302 17.07 -9.75 -10.60
C GLY A 302 15.93 -9.91 -11.60
N ILE A 303 15.77 -11.11 -12.15
CA ILE A 303 14.69 -11.44 -13.09
C ILE A 303 13.30 -11.28 -12.44
N ILE A 304 13.13 -11.66 -11.16
CA ILE A 304 11.87 -11.47 -10.45
C ILE A 304 11.69 -10.02 -9.97
N ASN A 305 12.78 -9.30 -9.66
CA ASN A 305 12.73 -7.86 -9.39
C ASN A 305 12.25 -7.08 -10.63
N ASP A 306 12.79 -7.36 -11.82
CA ASP A 306 12.35 -6.76 -13.09
C ASP A 306 10.89 -7.13 -13.45
N LEU A 307 10.38 -8.27 -12.97
CA LEU A 307 9.01 -8.69 -13.19
C LEU A 307 8.01 -7.83 -12.39
N ASP A 308 8.36 -7.44 -11.16
CA ASP A 308 7.54 -6.51 -10.37
C ASP A 308 7.75 -5.05 -10.78
N ARG A 309 9.01 -4.63 -11.03
CA ARG A 309 9.37 -3.24 -11.35
C ARG A 309 8.50 -2.64 -12.45
N ASP A 310 7.96 -1.46 -12.20
CA ASP A 310 7.15 -0.70 -13.16
C ASP A 310 8.03 0.37 -13.80
N VAL A 311 8.03 0.47 -15.13
CA VAL A 311 9.08 1.16 -15.91
C VAL A 311 8.52 2.36 -16.70
N GLY A 312 7.27 2.75 -16.42
CA GLY A 312 6.59 3.96 -16.93
C GLY A 312 6.22 3.92 -18.42
N LYS A 313 6.87 3.09 -19.23
CA LYS A 313 6.56 2.85 -20.64
C LYS A 313 5.82 1.52 -20.78
N TYR A 314 4.51 1.54 -20.52
CA TYR A 314 3.60 0.39 -20.53
C TYR A 314 3.86 -0.65 -21.65
N ARG A 315 4.15 -0.22 -22.90
CA ARG A 315 4.46 -1.16 -24.00
C ARG A 315 5.76 -1.94 -23.77
N ASP A 316 6.85 -1.26 -23.43
CA ASP A 316 8.16 -1.89 -23.25
C ASP A 316 8.18 -2.72 -21.96
N GLU A 317 7.48 -2.23 -20.93
CA GLU A 317 7.24 -2.88 -19.65
C GLU A 317 6.46 -4.21 -19.80
N VAL A 318 5.33 -4.22 -20.51
CA VAL A 318 4.55 -5.45 -20.76
C VAL A 318 5.34 -6.43 -21.64
N ASN A 319 6.15 -5.95 -22.60
CA ASN A 319 7.05 -6.81 -23.37
C ASN A 319 8.10 -7.50 -22.47
N LEU A 320 8.71 -6.77 -21.52
CA LEU A 320 9.67 -7.34 -20.57
C LEU A 320 9.01 -8.36 -19.64
N LYS A 321 7.88 -8.00 -19.01
CA LYS A 321 7.11 -8.90 -18.13
C LYS A 321 6.65 -10.17 -18.87
N THR A 322 6.34 -10.06 -20.17
CA THR A 322 6.05 -11.22 -21.05
C THR A 322 7.31 -12.06 -21.34
N ALA A 323 8.44 -11.43 -21.66
CA ALA A 323 9.71 -12.14 -21.92
C ALA A 323 10.21 -12.91 -20.69
N ILE A 324 10.06 -12.32 -19.49
CA ILE A 324 10.38 -12.97 -18.21
C ILE A 324 9.46 -14.18 -17.97
N MET A 325 8.13 -14.04 -18.08
CA MET A 325 7.22 -15.18 -17.88
C MET A 325 7.42 -16.28 -18.93
N SER A 326 7.73 -15.90 -20.18
CA SER A 326 8.14 -16.81 -21.25
C SER A 326 9.40 -17.60 -20.90
N PHE A 327 10.42 -16.93 -20.35
CA PHE A 327 11.65 -17.55 -19.86
C PHE A 327 11.42 -18.48 -18.66
N VAL A 328 10.67 -18.04 -17.64
CA VAL A 328 10.33 -18.85 -16.45
C VAL A 328 9.57 -20.13 -16.87
N ASN A 329 8.63 -20.02 -17.79
CA ASN A 329 7.91 -21.17 -18.33
C ASN A 329 8.83 -22.11 -19.12
N ALA A 330 9.80 -21.59 -19.90
CA ALA A 330 10.78 -22.43 -20.59
C ALA A 330 11.70 -23.16 -19.60
N MET A 331 12.18 -22.48 -18.56
CA MET A 331 13.05 -23.05 -17.52
C MET A 331 12.38 -24.18 -16.73
N LEU A 332 11.07 -24.07 -16.45
CA LEU A 332 10.34 -25.07 -15.66
C LEU A 332 9.90 -26.31 -16.46
N ASN A 333 9.70 -26.20 -17.79
CA ASN A 333 8.96 -27.21 -18.55
C ASN A 333 9.78 -27.99 -19.58
N TYR A 334 11.04 -27.62 -19.83
CA TYR A 334 11.94 -28.32 -20.75
C TYR A 334 13.14 -28.93 -20.03
N GLY A 335 13.89 -29.80 -20.72
CA GLY A 335 15.07 -30.47 -20.20
C GLY A 335 14.82 -31.21 -18.88
N LEU A 336 15.66 -30.96 -17.87
CA LEU A 336 15.54 -31.60 -16.55
C LEU A 336 14.19 -31.29 -15.87
N GLY A 337 13.57 -30.15 -16.18
CA GLY A 337 12.23 -29.81 -15.72
C GLY A 337 11.15 -30.70 -16.33
N GLN A 338 11.30 -31.10 -17.60
CA GLN A 338 10.36 -32.01 -18.27
C GLN A 338 10.47 -33.43 -17.72
N GLU A 339 11.71 -33.91 -17.54
CA GLU A 339 12.02 -35.31 -17.22
C GLU A 339 11.83 -35.65 -15.73
N ASN A 340 12.00 -34.69 -14.82
CA ASN A 340 12.05 -34.94 -13.38
C ASN A 340 11.11 -33.99 -12.60
N LEU A 341 10.04 -34.55 -12.02
CA LEU A 341 9.06 -33.81 -11.21
C LEU A 341 9.70 -33.16 -9.97
N GLU A 342 10.53 -33.88 -9.23
CA GLU A 342 11.20 -33.41 -8.02
C GLU A 342 12.09 -32.19 -8.34
N PHE A 343 12.83 -32.24 -9.46
CA PHE A 343 13.60 -31.11 -9.96
C PHE A 343 12.69 -29.93 -10.36
N ARG A 344 11.61 -30.18 -11.12
CA ARG A 344 10.62 -29.17 -11.53
C ARG A 344 9.92 -28.50 -10.34
N LEU A 345 9.62 -29.26 -9.29
CA LEU A 345 9.05 -28.77 -8.04
C LEU A 345 10.03 -27.87 -7.28
N HIS A 346 11.30 -28.26 -7.16
CA HIS A 346 12.32 -27.41 -6.54
C HIS A 346 12.52 -26.11 -7.32
N LEU A 347 12.70 -26.19 -8.65
CA LEU A 347 12.92 -25.01 -9.48
C LEU A 347 11.72 -24.04 -9.43
N ARG A 348 10.48 -24.55 -9.26
CA ARG A 348 9.32 -23.69 -8.98
C ARG A 348 9.35 -23.10 -7.56
N TYR A 349 9.85 -23.84 -6.57
CA TYR A 349 9.98 -23.34 -5.20
C TYR A 349 10.96 -22.16 -5.11
N GLU A 350 12.06 -22.15 -5.88
CA GLU A 350 12.94 -20.97 -6.03
C GLU A 350 12.14 -19.72 -6.43
N PHE A 351 11.34 -19.79 -7.50
CA PHE A 351 10.50 -18.67 -7.95
C PHE A 351 9.39 -18.29 -6.95
N LEU A 352 8.80 -19.27 -6.25
CA LEU A 352 7.78 -19.01 -5.22
C LEU A 352 8.36 -18.31 -3.98
N MET A 353 9.58 -18.69 -3.56
CA MET A 353 10.30 -18.03 -2.46
C MET A 353 10.78 -16.62 -2.83
N LEU A 354 11.00 -16.34 -4.11
CA LEU A 354 11.23 -14.99 -4.65
C LEU A 354 9.94 -14.15 -4.76
N GLY A 355 8.78 -14.66 -4.34
CA GLY A 355 7.54 -13.89 -4.29
C GLY A 355 6.78 -13.78 -5.62
N ILE A 356 7.03 -14.67 -6.60
CA ILE A 356 6.40 -14.58 -7.93
C ILE A 356 4.85 -14.60 -7.90
N GLN A 357 4.21 -15.19 -6.88
CA GLN A 357 2.74 -15.31 -6.84
C GLN A 357 2.03 -13.94 -6.67
N PRO A 358 2.29 -13.12 -5.64
CA PRO A 358 1.78 -11.73 -5.60
C PRO A 358 2.07 -10.91 -6.86
N ILE A 359 3.21 -11.15 -7.51
CA ILE A 359 3.58 -10.47 -8.76
C ILE A 359 2.68 -10.95 -9.90
N ILE A 360 2.44 -12.25 -10.07
CA ILE A 360 1.43 -12.79 -11.01
C ILE A 360 0.06 -12.16 -10.77
N ASP A 361 -0.36 -12.04 -9.51
CA ASP A 361 -1.64 -11.42 -9.12
C ASP A 361 -1.67 -9.90 -9.41
N LYS A 362 -0.52 -9.22 -9.50
CA LYS A 362 -0.36 -7.86 -10.05
C LYS A 362 -0.47 -7.86 -11.58
N LEU A 363 0.27 -8.73 -12.26
CA LEU A 363 0.38 -8.81 -13.73
C LEU A 363 -0.96 -9.04 -14.44
N ARG A 364 -1.90 -9.76 -13.82
CA ARG A 364 -3.28 -9.95 -14.33
C ARG A 364 -4.05 -8.64 -14.60
N ARG A 365 -3.58 -7.50 -14.10
CA ARG A 365 -4.17 -6.17 -14.34
C ARG A 365 -3.69 -5.47 -15.61
N HIS A 366 -2.73 -6.04 -16.36
CA HIS A 366 -2.16 -5.41 -17.55
C HIS A 366 -2.94 -5.70 -18.86
N GLU A 367 -4.09 -6.39 -18.80
CA GLU A 367 -5.01 -6.66 -19.94
C GLU A 367 -4.33 -7.14 -21.23
N ASN A 368 -3.35 -8.05 -21.13
CA ASN A 368 -2.56 -8.51 -22.28
C ASN A 368 -2.70 -10.02 -22.49
N GLU A 369 -3.43 -10.42 -23.54
CA GLU A 369 -3.69 -11.84 -23.83
C GLU A 369 -2.44 -12.72 -23.92
N THR A 370 -1.30 -12.20 -24.39
CA THR A 370 -0.08 -13.00 -24.56
C THR A 370 0.61 -13.21 -23.23
N LEU A 371 0.66 -12.19 -22.36
CA LEU A 371 1.08 -12.35 -20.97
C LEU A 371 0.15 -13.31 -20.23
N ASP A 372 -1.17 -13.12 -20.34
CA ASP A 372 -2.17 -13.98 -19.70
C ASP A 372 -2.06 -15.46 -20.12
N ARG A 373 -1.70 -15.76 -21.38
CA ARG A 373 -1.40 -17.14 -21.82
C ARG A 373 -0.23 -17.76 -21.06
N HIS A 374 0.83 -16.99 -20.77
CA HIS A 374 1.97 -17.44 -19.97
C HIS A 374 1.64 -17.58 -18.48
N LEU A 375 0.79 -16.71 -17.93
CA LEU A 375 0.29 -16.81 -16.55
C LEU A 375 -0.62 -18.04 -16.38
N ASP A 376 -1.58 -18.24 -17.29
CA ASP A 376 -2.46 -19.42 -17.36
C ASP A 376 -1.65 -20.73 -17.46
N PHE A 377 -0.57 -20.74 -18.23
CA PHE A 377 0.28 -21.92 -18.38
C PHE A 377 1.09 -22.21 -17.11
N PHE A 378 1.70 -21.20 -16.49
CA PHE A 378 2.40 -21.35 -15.20
C PHE A 378 1.47 -21.93 -14.12
N GLU A 379 0.25 -21.37 -14.01
CA GLU A 379 -0.78 -21.87 -13.09
C GLU A 379 -1.24 -23.28 -13.45
N MET A 380 -1.42 -23.61 -14.74
CA MET A 380 -1.82 -24.95 -15.18
C MET A 380 -0.79 -25.99 -14.76
N VAL A 381 0.49 -25.82 -15.14
CA VAL A 381 1.54 -26.80 -14.87
C VAL A 381 1.75 -26.95 -13.36
N ARG A 382 1.75 -25.85 -12.60
CA ARG A 382 1.75 -25.90 -11.12
C ARG A 382 0.62 -26.80 -10.60
N ASN A 383 -0.60 -26.59 -11.10
CA ASN A 383 -1.76 -27.39 -10.72
C ASN A 383 -1.65 -28.85 -11.15
N GLU A 384 -0.91 -29.20 -12.21
CA GLU A 384 -0.68 -30.59 -12.62
C GLU A 384 0.43 -31.26 -11.80
N ASP A 385 1.48 -30.52 -11.43
CA ASP A 385 2.55 -30.98 -10.54
C ASP A 385 2.06 -31.24 -9.11
N GLU A 386 1.20 -30.37 -8.56
CA GLU A 386 0.53 -30.61 -7.28
C GLU A 386 -0.33 -31.90 -7.31
N LYS A 387 -0.88 -32.28 -8.48
CA LYS A 387 -1.62 -33.55 -8.67
C LYS A 387 -0.70 -34.75 -8.93
N GLU A 388 0.47 -34.55 -9.53
CA GLU A 388 1.47 -35.62 -9.71
C GLU A 388 2.13 -35.98 -8.38
N LEU A 389 2.48 -34.97 -7.58
CA LEU A 389 2.95 -35.14 -6.21
C LEU A 389 1.90 -35.85 -5.34
N ALA A 390 0.63 -35.46 -5.42
CA ALA A 390 -0.45 -36.12 -4.70
C ALA A 390 -0.65 -37.60 -5.13
N ARG A 391 -0.51 -37.90 -6.44
CA ARG A 391 -0.51 -39.29 -6.96
C ARG A 391 0.64 -40.12 -6.37
N LYS A 392 1.85 -39.56 -6.19
CA LYS A 392 3.00 -40.26 -5.59
C LYS A 392 2.78 -40.67 -4.12
N PHE A 393 1.76 -40.14 -3.44
CA PHE A 393 1.43 -40.48 -2.03
C PHE A 393 0.03 -41.07 -1.81
N GLU A 394 -0.70 -41.36 -2.90
CA GLU A 394 -2.09 -41.86 -2.90
C GLU A 394 -3.08 -40.87 -2.24
N LEU A 395 -2.98 -39.59 -2.59
CA LEU A 395 -3.81 -38.51 -2.04
C LEU A 395 -4.56 -37.76 -3.16
N GLU A 396 -5.72 -37.18 -2.84
CA GLU A 396 -6.44 -36.30 -3.79
C GLU A 396 -5.75 -34.93 -3.97
N HIS A 397 -5.06 -34.45 -2.93
CA HIS A 397 -4.32 -33.19 -2.90
C HIS A 397 -3.25 -33.24 -1.79
N VAL A 398 -2.17 -32.45 -1.93
CA VAL A 398 -1.15 -32.20 -0.92
C VAL A 398 -1.09 -30.69 -0.70
N ASP A 399 -1.51 -30.20 0.46
CA ASP A 399 -1.45 -28.77 0.77
C ASP A 399 -0.04 -28.36 1.21
N THR A 400 0.75 -27.92 0.23
CA THR A 400 2.14 -27.46 0.41
C THR A 400 2.29 -26.19 1.24
N LYS A 401 1.20 -25.50 1.61
CA LYS A 401 1.21 -24.36 2.55
C LYS A 401 0.44 -24.63 3.86
N SER A 402 0.35 -25.91 4.26
CA SER A 402 -0.12 -26.34 5.58
C SER A 402 0.96 -27.21 6.24
N ALA A 403 1.61 -26.69 7.29
CA ALA A 403 2.65 -27.42 8.01
C ALA A 403 2.12 -28.74 8.61
N THR A 404 0.88 -28.72 9.14
CA THR A 404 0.19 -29.92 9.64
C THR A 404 -0.01 -30.96 8.54
N SER A 405 -0.49 -30.54 7.36
CA SER A 405 -0.74 -31.46 6.25
C SER A 405 0.57 -32.04 5.69
N MET A 406 1.62 -31.22 5.56
CA MET A 406 2.95 -31.69 5.15
C MET A 406 3.55 -32.67 6.18
N PHE A 407 3.39 -32.40 7.49
CA PHE A 407 3.79 -33.34 8.53
C PHE A 407 2.98 -34.65 8.47
N GLU A 408 1.68 -34.63 8.23
CA GLU A 408 0.88 -35.85 8.08
C GLU A 408 1.34 -36.73 6.91
N VAL A 409 1.68 -36.12 5.77
CA VAL A 409 2.25 -36.84 4.62
C VAL A 409 3.63 -37.43 4.94
N LEU A 410 4.52 -36.67 5.58
CA LEU A 410 5.83 -37.16 6.03
C LEU A 410 5.69 -38.29 7.06
N ARG A 411 4.75 -38.15 8.01
CA ARG A 411 4.43 -39.17 9.01
C ARG A 411 3.92 -40.45 8.36
N LYS A 412 2.98 -40.37 7.38
CA LYS A 412 2.51 -41.52 6.59
C LYS A 412 3.66 -42.19 5.82
N LYS A 413 4.53 -41.39 5.18
CA LYS A 413 5.69 -41.88 4.41
C LYS A 413 6.69 -42.64 5.29
N LEU A 414 6.93 -42.16 6.50
CA LEU A 414 8.01 -42.64 7.35
C LEU A 414 7.58 -43.65 8.44
N SER A 415 6.29 -43.76 8.78
CA SER A 415 5.77 -44.57 9.91
C SER A 415 6.12 -46.05 9.92
N HIS A 416 6.50 -46.62 8.77
CA HIS A 416 6.92 -48.01 8.61
C HIS A 416 8.39 -48.15 8.22
N THR A 417 9.21 -47.14 8.52
CA THR A 417 10.64 -47.09 8.18
C THR A 417 11.51 -46.92 9.42
N SER A 418 12.77 -47.36 9.34
CA SER A 418 13.80 -47.08 10.35
C SER A 418 14.11 -45.58 10.51
N ALA A 419 13.66 -44.73 9.58
CA ALA A 419 13.81 -43.28 9.67
C ALA A 419 12.74 -42.58 10.56
N TYR A 420 11.70 -43.29 11.03
CA TYR A 420 10.67 -42.67 11.88
C TYR A 420 11.19 -42.10 13.21
N PRO A 421 12.08 -42.78 13.97
CA PRO A 421 12.66 -42.21 15.18
C PRO A 421 13.56 -41.00 14.89
N HIS A 422 14.22 -40.97 13.72
CA HIS A 422 15.02 -39.83 13.29
C HIS A 422 14.15 -38.62 12.92
N LEU A 423 12.96 -38.82 12.34
CA LEU A 423 11.97 -37.76 12.15
C LEU A 423 11.51 -37.17 13.50
N LEU A 424 11.16 -38.02 14.46
CA LEU A 424 10.75 -37.57 15.80
C LEU A 424 11.87 -36.78 16.48
N SER A 425 13.09 -37.31 16.49
CA SER A 425 14.23 -36.62 17.10
C SER A 425 14.57 -35.30 16.40
N LEU A 426 14.44 -35.21 15.07
CA LEU A 426 14.61 -33.94 14.35
C LEU A 426 13.56 -32.92 14.78
N LEU A 427 12.30 -33.32 14.95
CA LEU A 427 11.23 -32.44 15.45
C LEU A 427 11.43 -32.04 16.92
N GLU A 428 11.93 -32.93 17.76
CA GLU A 428 12.32 -32.63 19.15
C GLU A 428 13.44 -31.58 19.19
N HIS A 429 14.50 -31.73 18.39
CA HIS A 429 15.56 -30.72 18.30
C HIS A 429 15.07 -29.40 17.69
N CYS A 430 14.16 -29.44 16.72
CA CYS A 430 13.50 -28.24 16.18
C CYS A 430 12.70 -27.45 17.23
N LEU A 431 12.14 -28.11 18.25
CA LEU A 431 11.48 -27.44 19.39
C LEU A 431 12.46 -26.80 20.39
N LEU A 432 13.74 -27.17 20.33
CA LEU A 432 14.81 -26.69 21.22
C LEU A 432 15.66 -25.55 20.60
N ILE A 433 15.35 -25.14 19.35
CA ILE A 433 15.99 -23.97 18.72
C ILE A 433 15.48 -22.70 19.41
N PRO A 434 16.34 -21.80 19.92
CA PRO A 434 15.92 -20.56 20.56
C PRO A 434 15.10 -19.62 19.65
N LEU A 435 14.34 -18.71 20.27
CA LEU A 435 13.33 -17.85 19.62
C LEU A 435 13.50 -16.35 19.95
N ASP A 436 14.68 -15.94 20.44
CA ASP A 436 15.00 -14.57 20.81
C ASP A 436 15.11 -13.62 19.59
N TYR A 437 14.73 -12.35 19.79
CA TYR A 437 14.64 -11.36 18.72
C TYR A 437 16.03 -10.89 18.23
N GLY A 438 16.62 -11.62 17.28
CA GLY A 438 17.91 -11.25 16.66
C GLY A 438 18.27 -12.01 15.38
N SER A 439 18.48 -13.33 15.46
CA SER A 439 19.20 -14.09 14.42
C SER A 439 18.48 -15.31 13.84
N HIS A 440 17.33 -15.73 14.39
CA HIS A 440 16.85 -17.10 14.20
C HIS A 440 16.42 -17.57 12.79
N PRO A 441 16.04 -16.71 11.81
CA PRO A 441 15.82 -17.20 10.44
C PRO A 441 17.02 -17.96 9.86
N GLN A 442 18.25 -17.61 10.27
CA GLN A 442 19.50 -18.17 9.75
C GLN A 442 19.63 -19.68 10.02
N HIS A 443 19.22 -20.17 11.20
CA HIS A 443 19.25 -21.60 11.52
C HIS A 443 18.26 -22.39 10.66
N TRP A 444 17.02 -21.89 10.52
CA TRP A 444 15.99 -22.52 9.73
C TRP A 444 16.32 -22.50 8.22
N LEU A 445 16.94 -21.42 7.73
CA LEU A 445 17.48 -21.34 6.37
C LEU A 445 18.62 -22.35 6.13
N LEU A 446 19.51 -22.57 7.10
CA LEU A 446 20.55 -23.60 6.99
C LEU A 446 19.94 -25.01 6.88
N PHE A 447 18.93 -25.34 7.69
CA PHE A 447 18.20 -26.60 7.57
C PHE A 447 17.51 -26.74 6.20
N ASP A 448 16.81 -25.70 5.73
CA ASP A 448 16.14 -25.67 4.42
C ASP A 448 17.15 -25.88 3.27
N ARG A 449 18.30 -25.19 3.29
CA ARG A 449 19.36 -25.36 2.28
C ARG A 449 19.97 -26.78 2.27
N ILE A 450 20.25 -27.35 3.43
CA ILE A 450 20.78 -28.73 3.54
C ILE A 450 19.76 -29.73 2.98
N VAL A 451 18.47 -29.60 3.34
CA VAL A 451 17.40 -30.48 2.82
C VAL A 451 17.19 -30.30 1.32
N GLN A 452 17.26 -29.06 0.80
CA GLN A 452 17.22 -28.79 -0.65
C GLN A 452 18.37 -29.49 -1.38
N GLN A 453 19.60 -29.42 -0.88
CA GLN A 453 20.75 -30.08 -1.50
C GLN A 453 20.60 -31.61 -1.51
N ILE A 454 20.13 -32.21 -0.40
CA ILE A 454 19.84 -33.65 -0.30
C ILE A 454 18.78 -34.09 -1.33
N VAL A 455 17.75 -33.27 -1.58
CA VAL A 455 16.69 -33.58 -2.54
C VAL A 455 17.13 -33.42 -4.01
N LEU A 456 18.20 -32.66 -4.26
CA LEU A 456 18.70 -32.35 -5.61
C LEU A 456 19.92 -33.17 -6.07
N GLN A 457 20.59 -33.88 -5.16
CA GLN A 457 21.75 -34.71 -5.49
C GLN A 457 21.38 -35.81 -6.50
N GLN A 458 21.95 -35.72 -7.71
CA GLN A 458 21.83 -36.74 -8.77
C GLN A 458 23.05 -37.69 -8.84
N ASN A 459 24.14 -37.34 -8.13
CA ASN A 459 25.39 -38.10 -8.02
C ASN A 459 25.79 -38.25 -6.54
N GLU A 460 26.65 -39.23 -6.23
CA GLU A 460 27.23 -39.47 -4.90
C GLU A 460 28.36 -38.47 -4.53
N GLU A 461 28.07 -37.17 -4.59
CA GLU A 461 28.99 -36.10 -4.16
C GLU A 461 28.61 -35.58 -2.76
N ASP A 462 29.59 -35.45 -1.86
CA ASP A 462 29.38 -35.05 -0.46
C ASP A 462 28.71 -33.68 -0.28
N ILE A 463 27.89 -33.56 0.77
CA ILE A 463 27.20 -32.30 1.11
C ILE A 463 28.22 -31.31 1.68
N ASN A 464 28.65 -30.33 0.86
CA ASN A 464 29.60 -29.30 1.26
C ASN A 464 28.98 -28.22 2.19
N VAL A 465 28.63 -28.61 3.42
CA VAL A 465 28.02 -27.72 4.44
C VAL A 465 28.86 -26.45 4.68
N LYS A 466 30.19 -26.53 4.53
CA LYS A 466 31.10 -25.39 4.68
C LYS A 466 30.84 -24.30 3.63
N GLU A 467 30.49 -24.68 2.39
CA GLU A 467 30.12 -23.74 1.33
C GLU A 467 28.72 -23.17 1.55
N ILE A 468 27.75 -23.97 2.05
CA ILE A 468 26.42 -23.47 2.45
C ILE A 468 26.56 -22.37 3.53
N VAL A 469 27.36 -22.63 4.58
CA VAL A 469 27.59 -21.66 5.67
C VAL A 469 28.32 -20.41 5.17
N HIS A 470 29.31 -20.57 4.28
CA HIS A 470 30.00 -19.42 3.68
C HIS A 470 29.08 -18.59 2.76
N LEU A 471 28.16 -19.23 2.04
CA LEU A 471 27.15 -18.53 1.25
C LEU A 471 26.17 -17.77 2.15
N LEU A 472 25.68 -18.38 3.24
CA LEU A 472 24.80 -17.72 4.21
C LEU A 472 25.44 -16.52 4.93
N ALA A 473 26.73 -16.62 5.29
CA ALA A 473 27.46 -15.49 5.88
C ALA A 473 27.62 -14.32 4.89
N LYS A 474 27.99 -14.62 3.64
CA LYS A 474 28.11 -13.60 2.58
C LYS A 474 26.74 -13.05 2.15
N GLU A 475 25.67 -13.82 2.29
CA GLU A 475 24.28 -13.42 2.07
C GLU A 475 23.82 -12.36 3.08
N GLU A 476 24.26 -12.43 4.34
CA GLU A 476 23.99 -11.38 5.34
C GLU A 476 24.72 -10.06 5.00
N GLU A 477 26.00 -10.13 4.63
CA GLU A 477 26.76 -8.96 4.14
C GLU A 477 26.13 -8.33 2.88
N LEU A 478 25.70 -9.16 1.92
CA LEU A 478 25.05 -8.70 0.69
C LEU A 478 23.66 -8.11 0.94
N VAL A 479 22.86 -8.66 1.86
CA VAL A 479 21.56 -8.08 2.23
C VAL A 479 21.74 -6.75 2.96
N ALA A 480 22.72 -6.64 3.85
CA ALA A 480 23.06 -5.37 4.50
C ALA A 480 23.55 -4.31 3.50
N ALA A 481 24.42 -4.70 2.55
CA ALA A 481 24.89 -3.83 1.48
C ALA A 481 23.77 -3.40 0.52
N ARG A 482 22.88 -4.33 0.14
CA ARG A 482 21.73 -4.05 -0.74
C ARG A 482 20.71 -3.13 -0.08
N LYS A 483 20.34 -3.38 1.18
CA LYS A 483 19.44 -2.49 1.94
C LYS A 483 20.02 -1.08 2.04
N LYS A 484 21.33 -0.96 2.29
CA LYS A 484 22.03 0.32 2.30
C LYS A 484 22.06 1.00 0.90
N ALA A 485 22.11 0.23 -0.18
CA ALA A 485 22.00 0.76 -1.54
C ALA A 485 20.58 1.23 -1.86
N GLU A 486 19.54 0.50 -1.43
CA GLU A 486 18.13 0.89 -1.55
C GLU A 486 17.82 2.17 -0.73
N GLU A 487 18.38 2.27 0.47
CA GLU A 487 18.31 3.49 1.31
C GLU A 487 18.96 4.68 0.59
N LEU A 488 20.17 4.50 0.04
CA LEU A 488 20.86 5.54 -0.74
C LEU A 488 20.13 5.88 -2.05
N GLU A 489 19.50 4.91 -2.72
CA GLU A 489 18.68 5.16 -3.93
C GLU A 489 17.45 5.99 -3.59
N HIS A 490 16.75 5.66 -2.50
CA HIS A 490 15.62 6.45 -2.02
C HIS A 490 16.04 7.87 -1.59
N GLU A 491 17.17 8.02 -0.90
CA GLU A 491 17.75 9.34 -0.59
C GLU A 491 18.09 10.12 -1.86
N ASN A 492 18.65 9.47 -2.88
CA ASN A 492 19.02 10.12 -4.15
C ASN A 492 17.78 10.54 -4.95
N VAL A 493 16.70 9.76 -4.94
CA VAL A 493 15.39 10.13 -5.53
C VAL A 493 14.76 11.30 -4.79
N ASP A 494 14.78 11.34 -3.45
CA ASP A 494 14.26 12.49 -2.69
C ASP A 494 15.13 13.75 -2.90
N LEU A 495 16.46 13.61 -2.94
CA LEU A 495 17.37 14.70 -3.32
C LEU A 495 17.10 15.22 -4.73
N SER A 496 16.88 14.34 -5.71
CA SER A 496 16.55 14.71 -7.09
C SER A 496 15.20 15.45 -7.16
N ASN A 497 14.16 14.98 -6.47
CA ASN A 497 12.88 15.66 -6.36
C ASN A 497 12.99 17.05 -5.69
N ARG A 498 13.82 17.18 -4.65
CA ARG A 498 14.12 18.46 -4.00
C ARG A 498 14.90 19.41 -4.92
N LEU A 499 15.80 18.88 -5.75
CA LEU A 499 16.61 19.64 -6.69
C LEU A 499 15.75 20.17 -7.84
N ALA A 500 14.93 19.33 -8.48
CA ALA A 500 13.97 19.76 -9.51
C ALA A 500 12.98 20.81 -8.98
N LYS A 501 12.52 20.67 -7.73
CA LYS A 501 11.70 21.69 -7.06
C LYS A 501 12.46 23.01 -6.83
N LYS A 502 13.77 22.97 -6.62
CA LYS A 502 14.61 24.17 -6.47
C LYS A 502 15.00 24.82 -7.80
N GLU A 503 15.11 24.04 -8.87
CA GLU A 503 15.19 24.56 -10.24
C GLU A 503 13.91 25.31 -10.60
N GLN A 504 12.73 24.72 -10.37
CA GLN A 504 11.44 25.40 -10.57
C GLN A 504 11.31 26.70 -9.74
N GLU A 505 11.81 26.71 -8.50
CA GLU A 505 11.84 27.91 -7.66
C GLU A 505 12.82 28.98 -8.20
N LEU A 506 13.96 28.58 -8.76
CA LEU A 506 14.92 29.47 -9.41
C LEU A 506 14.37 30.06 -10.72
N ASP A 507 13.72 29.27 -11.55
CA ASP A 507 13.05 29.73 -12.77
C ASP A 507 11.98 30.78 -12.44
N GLN A 508 11.14 30.51 -11.43
CA GLN A 508 10.13 31.46 -11.01
C GLN A 508 10.74 32.75 -10.42
N ARG A 509 11.83 32.66 -9.65
CA ARG A 509 12.57 33.85 -9.18
C ARG A 509 13.23 34.64 -10.32
N THR A 510 13.62 33.97 -11.39
CA THR A 510 14.20 34.60 -12.57
C THR A 510 13.12 35.34 -13.34
N GLN A 511 11.94 34.73 -13.52
CA GLN A 511 10.79 35.39 -14.14
C GLN A 511 10.31 36.61 -13.33
N GLU A 512 10.21 36.49 -12.00
CA GLU A 512 9.92 37.63 -11.10
C GLU A 512 10.92 38.77 -11.31
N LYS A 513 12.22 38.47 -11.41
CA LYS A 513 13.26 39.46 -11.64
C LYS A 513 13.12 40.15 -13.00
N GLU A 514 12.82 39.41 -14.06
CA GLU A 514 12.59 39.97 -15.41
C GLU A 514 11.35 40.88 -15.47
N ASP A 515 10.27 40.51 -14.76
CA ASP A 515 9.07 41.34 -14.61
C ASP A 515 9.35 42.63 -13.81
N PHE A 516 10.18 42.56 -12.76
CA PHE A 516 10.63 43.73 -12.01
C PHE A 516 11.56 44.64 -12.82
N GLU A 517 12.52 44.09 -13.57
CA GLU A 517 13.40 44.87 -14.45
C GLU A 517 12.61 45.53 -15.59
N SER A 518 11.67 44.80 -16.20
CA SER A 518 10.72 45.35 -17.18
C SER A 518 9.85 46.47 -16.60
N SER A 519 9.44 46.36 -15.33
CA SER A 519 8.67 47.38 -14.63
C SER A 519 9.52 48.60 -14.28
N LEU A 520 10.78 48.41 -13.88
CA LEU A 520 11.74 49.50 -13.63
C LEU A 520 12.05 50.29 -14.92
N ILE A 521 12.19 49.63 -16.06
CA ILE A 521 12.36 50.29 -17.37
C ILE A 521 11.14 51.19 -17.68
N ARG A 522 9.92 50.67 -17.50
CA ARG A 522 8.67 51.45 -17.70
C ARG A 522 8.56 52.63 -16.74
N ILE A 523 9.03 52.50 -15.50
CA ILE A 523 9.07 53.61 -14.52
C ILE A 523 10.13 54.65 -14.92
N LYS A 524 11.32 54.20 -15.37
CA LYS A 524 12.39 55.08 -15.87
C LYS A 524 11.94 55.90 -17.07
N GLU A 525 11.30 55.29 -18.06
CA GLU A 525 10.74 56.01 -19.22
C GLU A 525 9.70 57.07 -18.82
N ARG A 526 8.85 56.78 -17.83
CA ARG A 526 7.89 57.77 -17.31
C ARG A 526 8.61 58.91 -16.61
N LEU A 527 9.60 58.62 -15.77
CA LEU A 527 10.38 59.62 -15.06
C LEU A 527 11.20 60.51 -16.01
N GLU A 528 11.74 59.95 -17.10
CA GLU A 528 12.43 60.70 -18.15
C GLU A 528 11.47 61.62 -18.92
N LYS A 529 10.27 61.15 -19.26
CA LYS A 529 9.21 61.96 -19.88
C LYS A 529 8.72 63.09 -18.95
N GLU A 530 8.50 62.79 -17.66
CA GLU A 530 8.09 63.79 -16.67
C GLU A 530 9.19 64.82 -16.39
N THR A 531 10.46 64.38 -16.38
CA THR A 531 11.61 65.28 -16.27
C THR A 531 11.73 66.21 -17.48
N ALA A 532 11.51 65.70 -18.70
CA ALA A 532 11.46 66.53 -19.90
C ALA A 532 10.30 67.55 -19.86
N SER A 533 9.10 67.11 -19.46
CA SER A 533 7.91 67.95 -19.23
C SER A 533 8.18 69.05 -18.21
N HIS A 534 8.83 68.73 -17.09
CA HIS A 534 9.24 69.71 -16.07
C HIS A 534 10.31 70.69 -16.58
N ILE A 535 11.28 70.24 -17.39
CA ILE A 535 12.29 71.12 -18.00
C ILE A 535 11.63 72.10 -18.97
N GLU A 536 10.75 71.63 -19.86
CA GLU A 536 10.01 72.49 -20.78
C GLU A 536 9.11 73.48 -20.02
N THR A 537 8.36 73.01 -19.01
CA THR A 537 7.52 73.86 -18.16
C THR A 537 8.35 74.91 -17.42
N ARG A 538 9.55 74.56 -16.96
CA ARG A 538 10.49 75.50 -16.31
C ARG A 538 11.08 76.52 -17.28
N GLN A 539 11.34 76.13 -18.53
CA GLN A 539 11.75 77.06 -19.60
C GLN A 539 10.62 78.04 -19.92
N ARG A 540 9.38 77.54 -20.10
CA ARG A 540 8.19 78.37 -20.30
C ARG A 540 7.94 79.32 -19.12
N LEU A 541 8.14 78.87 -17.88
CA LEU A 541 8.10 79.73 -16.69
C LEU A 541 9.18 80.81 -16.72
N GLY A 542 10.44 80.48 -17.02
CA GLY A 542 11.51 81.49 -17.15
C GLY A 542 11.24 82.51 -18.26
N GLU A 543 10.64 82.08 -19.38
CA GLU A 543 10.14 82.97 -20.43
C GLU A 543 9.01 83.89 -19.96
N LEU A 544 8.08 83.39 -19.15
CA LEU A 544 6.98 84.16 -18.58
C LEU A 544 7.45 85.10 -17.47
N GLU A 545 8.41 84.69 -16.64
CA GLU A 545 9.08 85.55 -15.65
C GLU A 545 9.88 86.66 -16.34
N TYR A 546 10.57 86.37 -17.44
CA TYR A 546 11.25 87.39 -18.25
C TYR A 546 10.26 88.38 -18.87
N ARG A 547 9.17 87.89 -19.49
CA ARG A 547 8.09 88.76 -20.01
C ARG A 547 7.42 89.57 -18.90
N ALA A 548 7.19 88.99 -17.72
CA ALA A 548 6.61 89.68 -16.58
C ALA A 548 7.56 90.75 -16.01
N ALA A 549 8.87 90.48 -15.94
CA ALA A 549 9.87 91.44 -15.50
C ALA A 549 10.05 92.59 -16.50
N ASP A 550 9.97 92.33 -17.81
CA ASP A 550 10.01 93.39 -18.82
C ASP A 550 8.71 94.20 -18.86
N LEU A 551 7.56 93.56 -18.68
CA LEU A 551 6.27 94.24 -18.50
C LEU A 551 6.22 95.07 -17.20
N ASP A 552 6.76 94.59 -16.08
CA ASP A 552 6.78 95.35 -14.83
C ASP A 552 7.84 96.48 -14.87
N ARG A 553 8.92 96.31 -15.63
CA ARG A 553 9.84 97.38 -16.00
C ARG A 553 9.15 98.42 -16.90
N GLN A 554 8.37 97.99 -17.88
CA GLN A 554 7.58 98.87 -18.75
C GLN A 554 6.50 99.62 -17.96
N VAL A 555 5.74 98.92 -17.09
CA VAL A 555 4.78 99.51 -16.15
C VAL A 555 5.46 100.43 -15.14
N SER A 556 6.69 100.16 -14.72
CA SER A 556 7.46 101.07 -13.87
C SER A 556 7.93 102.33 -14.61
N CYS A 557 8.33 102.22 -15.88
CA CYS A 557 8.58 103.36 -16.75
C CYS A 557 7.30 104.16 -17.02
N GLU A 558 6.18 103.51 -17.32
CA GLU A 558 4.87 104.13 -17.51
C GLU A 558 4.32 104.73 -16.21
N ARG A 559 4.60 104.16 -15.03
CA ARG A 559 4.30 104.77 -13.72
C ARG A 559 5.20 105.97 -13.44
N GLY A 560 6.46 105.95 -13.87
CA GLY A 560 7.38 107.10 -13.79
C GLY A 560 6.90 108.25 -14.69
N GLU A 561 6.56 107.95 -15.94
CA GLU A 561 5.96 108.91 -16.88
C GLU A 561 4.58 109.37 -16.42
N ARG A 562 3.74 108.47 -15.88
CA ARG A 562 2.45 108.83 -15.28
C ARG A 562 2.62 109.72 -14.05
N PHE A 563 3.60 109.48 -13.18
CA PHE A 563 3.87 110.37 -12.04
C PHE A 563 4.43 111.74 -12.50
N ARG A 564 5.21 111.75 -13.59
CA ARG A 564 5.67 112.97 -14.27
C ARG A 564 4.48 113.75 -14.89
N LEU A 565 3.55 113.04 -15.52
CA LEU A 565 2.31 113.58 -16.10
C LEU A 565 1.30 114.01 -15.03
N GLU A 566 1.10 113.25 -13.96
CA GLU A 566 0.26 113.64 -12.82
C GLU A 566 0.83 114.88 -12.13
N ARG A 567 2.16 115.05 -12.06
CA ARG A 567 2.78 116.32 -11.64
C ARG A 567 2.54 117.48 -12.61
N LEU A 568 2.45 117.23 -13.93
CA LEU A 568 2.20 118.25 -14.95
C LEU A 568 0.70 118.63 -15.05
N VAL A 569 -0.20 117.67 -14.85
CA VAL A 569 -1.66 117.82 -14.92
C VAL A 569 -2.23 118.34 -13.60
N SER A 570 -1.69 117.92 -12.44
CA SER A 570 -2.10 118.42 -11.12
C SER A 570 -1.52 119.80 -10.77
N SER A 571 -0.57 120.33 -11.55
CA SER A 571 -0.34 121.79 -11.61
C SER A 571 -1.45 122.57 -12.34
N GLY A 572 -2.47 121.87 -12.85
CA GLY A 572 -3.78 122.43 -13.19
C GLY A 572 -4.03 122.61 -14.68
N SER A 573 -4.31 121.53 -15.42
CA SER A 573 -5.23 121.53 -16.59
C SER A 573 -5.63 120.13 -17.10
N ILE A 574 -6.87 119.75 -16.77
CA ILE A 574 -7.93 118.99 -17.48
C ILE A 574 -7.77 118.97 -19.04
N PRO A 575 -8.22 117.98 -19.87
CA PRO A 575 -9.32 116.96 -19.75
C PRO A 575 -8.94 115.49 -20.17
N ASP A 576 -9.83 114.51 -20.46
CA ASP A 576 -11.09 113.99 -19.84
C ASP A 576 -11.68 112.76 -20.65
N ASP A 577 -12.51 111.92 -20.00
CA ASP A 577 -13.57 110.98 -20.50
C ASP A 577 -13.28 109.61 -21.26
N ALA A 578 -14.29 108.72 -21.21
CA ALA A 578 -14.55 107.40 -21.87
C ALA A 578 -13.97 106.08 -21.24
N LYS A 579 -14.64 104.93 -20.96
CA LYS A 579 -15.91 104.18 -21.35
C LYS A 579 -15.59 102.92 -22.24
N VAL A 580 -16.18 101.69 -22.17
CA VAL A 580 -17.37 101.14 -21.44
C VAL A 580 -17.46 99.56 -21.37
N ILE A 581 -17.96 98.98 -20.25
CA ILE A 581 -18.79 97.73 -19.97
C ILE A 581 -18.59 96.32 -20.67
N GLY A 582 -18.72 95.22 -19.87
CA GLY A 582 -19.25 93.86 -20.28
C GLY A 582 -18.58 92.64 -19.56
N LEU A 583 -19.12 91.66 -18.78
CA LEU A 583 -20.39 90.93 -18.48
C LEU A 583 -20.59 89.51 -19.11
N GLN A 584 -20.41 88.41 -18.33
CA GLN A 584 -21.30 87.20 -18.16
C GLN A 584 -20.58 85.91 -17.62
N SER A 585 -21.30 84.77 -17.42
CA SER A 585 -20.96 83.65 -16.49
C SER A 585 -21.41 82.23 -16.93
N GLY A 586 -20.85 81.17 -16.32
CA GLY A 586 -21.33 79.74 -16.33
C GLY A 586 -20.28 78.77 -15.73
N VAL A 587 -20.49 77.74 -14.86
CA VAL A 587 -21.57 76.72 -14.61
C VAL A 587 -21.37 75.44 -15.47
N ASP A 588 -21.33 74.17 -15.00
CA ASP A 588 -21.27 73.45 -13.68
C ASP A 588 -21.10 71.91 -13.94
N VAL A 589 -20.93 70.89 -13.06
CA VAL A 589 -20.34 70.58 -11.71
C VAL A 589 -20.46 69.02 -11.47
N ASN A 590 -19.72 68.43 -10.49
CA ASN A 590 -19.88 67.10 -9.77
C ASN A 590 -18.69 66.07 -9.89
N ASN A 591 -18.59 64.99 -9.08
CA ASN A 591 -18.47 64.80 -7.60
C ASN A 591 -18.17 63.30 -7.25
N ILE A 592 -17.37 62.97 -6.21
CA ILE A 592 -17.09 61.58 -5.69
C ILE A 592 -16.75 61.62 -4.18
N ASP A 593 -17.11 60.58 -3.38
CA ASP A 593 -16.75 60.40 -1.94
C ASP A 593 -16.67 58.91 -1.51
N PHE A 594 -15.89 58.56 -0.45
CA PHE A 594 -16.07 57.42 0.50
C PHE A 594 -14.89 57.21 1.51
N GLY A 595 -15.16 56.93 2.81
CA GLY A 595 -14.30 56.01 3.64
C GLY A 595 -14.16 56.13 5.19
N SER A 596 -14.17 54.98 5.90
CA SER A 596 -13.54 54.64 7.24
C SER A 596 -14.13 55.20 8.59
N SER A 597 -13.69 54.81 9.82
CA SER A 597 -13.58 53.47 10.52
C SER A 597 -13.21 53.53 12.06
N LEU A 598 -13.57 52.51 12.89
CA LEU A 598 -12.94 52.00 14.18
C LEU A 598 -13.04 52.65 15.63
N LYS A 599 -13.45 51.81 16.64
CA LYS A 599 -12.89 51.47 18.02
C LYS A 599 -12.93 52.32 19.37
N SER A 600 -13.64 51.76 20.40
CA SER A 600 -13.28 51.37 21.84
C SER A 600 -12.99 52.29 23.10
N CYS A 601 -13.84 52.15 24.17
CA CYS A 601 -13.65 52.02 25.68
C CYS A 601 -12.75 52.93 26.58
N PRO A 602 -12.85 52.96 27.97
CA PRO A 602 -13.85 52.49 29.01
C PRO A 602 -14.22 53.64 30.05
N PRO A 603 -14.27 53.60 31.44
CA PRO A 603 -14.45 52.56 32.51
C PRO A 603 -15.61 52.69 33.64
N PRO A 604 -15.52 53.21 34.93
CA PRO A 604 -16.16 52.56 36.14
C PRO A 604 -17.24 53.31 37.06
N PRO A 605 -17.17 53.42 38.45
CA PRO A 605 -18.15 52.93 39.49
C PRO A 605 -18.85 54.05 40.37
N PRO A 606 -19.45 53.94 41.63
CA PRO A 606 -19.64 52.86 42.67
C PRO A 606 -21.09 52.82 43.38
N PRO A 607 -21.35 52.20 44.60
CA PRO A 607 -22.70 52.04 45.29
C PRO A 607 -22.93 52.98 46.54
N PRO A 608 -23.74 52.79 47.65
CA PRO A 608 -24.66 51.70 48.20
C PRO A 608 -25.95 52.12 49.06
N LEU A 609 -26.52 51.20 49.90
CA LEU A 609 -27.47 51.30 51.09
C LEU A 609 -29.01 50.95 50.97
N ALA A 610 -29.71 50.67 52.10
CA ALA A 610 -31.05 49.99 52.26
C ALA A 610 -31.95 50.64 53.40
N PRO A 611 -32.86 50.03 54.29
CA PRO A 611 -33.33 48.63 54.54
C PRO A 611 -34.90 48.23 54.67
N PRO A 612 -35.69 48.17 55.81
CA PRO A 612 -36.68 47.05 56.13
C PRO A 612 -38.08 47.47 56.78
N PRO A 613 -38.90 46.69 57.60
CA PRO A 613 -39.42 45.27 57.66
C PRO A 613 -41.01 45.07 57.88
N PRO A 614 -41.62 44.34 58.87
CA PRO A 614 -42.30 43.02 58.68
C PRO A 614 -43.69 42.73 59.38
N PRO A 615 -44.37 41.58 59.09
CA PRO A 615 -45.37 40.93 60.00
C PRO A 615 -45.30 39.38 60.12
N ALA A 616 -46.20 38.73 60.92
CA ALA A 616 -46.33 37.26 61.19
C ALA A 616 -47.79 36.91 61.68
N PRO A 617 -48.15 35.78 62.38
CA PRO A 617 -47.64 34.38 62.48
C PRO A 617 -48.75 33.27 62.33
N GLY A 618 -48.44 31.96 62.55
CA GLY A 618 -49.44 30.85 62.64
C GLY A 618 -48.92 29.54 63.31
N PRO A 619 -49.77 28.60 63.81
CA PRO A 619 -49.38 27.60 64.85
C PRO A 619 -49.27 26.10 64.43
N PRO A 620 -48.65 25.22 65.26
CA PRO A 620 -48.44 23.78 64.99
C PRO A 620 -49.27 22.78 65.84
N PRO A 621 -49.59 21.58 65.29
CA PRO A 621 -49.72 20.33 66.07
C PRO A 621 -49.26 19.06 65.28
N PRO A 622 -49.35 17.83 65.84
CA PRO A 622 -48.89 17.32 67.14
C PRO A 622 -47.91 16.10 66.99
N PRO A 623 -47.22 15.64 68.06
CA PRO A 623 -46.36 14.46 68.00
C PRO A 623 -47.14 13.13 68.13
N CYS A 624 -46.69 12.08 67.43
CA CYS A 624 -47.15 10.70 67.64
C CYS A 624 -46.20 9.89 68.55
N ALA A 625 -46.74 8.81 69.13
CA ALA A 625 -46.16 8.07 70.25
C ALA A 625 -44.88 7.27 69.92
N PRO A 626 -44.00 7.01 70.93
CA PRO A 626 -42.78 6.24 70.74
C PRO A 626 -43.07 4.74 70.53
N LEU A 627 -42.34 4.13 69.60
CA LEU A 627 -42.23 2.68 69.48
C LEU A 627 -41.26 2.11 70.55
N ALA A 628 -41.36 0.79 70.75
CA ALA A 628 -40.78 0.05 71.87
C ALA A 628 -39.28 0.34 72.16
N PRO A 629 -38.85 0.26 73.44
CA PRO A 629 -37.45 0.47 73.79
C PRO A 629 -36.55 -0.57 73.11
N PRO A 630 -35.40 -0.17 72.53
CA PRO A 630 -34.37 -1.14 72.18
C PRO A 630 -33.90 -1.84 73.46
N VAL A 631 -33.61 -3.14 73.36
CA VAL A 631 -33.02 -3.92 74.46
C VAL A 631 -31.78 -3.18 74.95
N ALA A 632 -31.71 -2.95 76.27
CA ALA A 632 -30.59 -2.22 76.86
C ALA A 632 -29.28 -2.91 76.46
N PRO A 633 -28.33 -2.21 75.83
CA PRO A 633 -27.02 -2.78 75.58
C PRO A 633 -26.43 -3.15 76.94
N LEU A 634 -26.02 -4.42 77.08
CA LEU A 634 -25.25 -4.85 78.24
C LEU A 634 -24.07 -3.88 78.39
N LYS A 635 -23.88 -3.36 79.60
CA LYS A 635 -22.66 -2.63 79.95
C LYS A 635 -21.49 -3.62 79.92
N ILE A 636 -20.95 -3.84 78.73
CA ILE A 636 -19.57 -4.30 78.58
C ILE A 636 -18.74 -3.20 79.24
N GLU A 637 -18.16 -3.50 80.39
CA GLU A 637 -17.23 -2.59 81.03
C GLU A 637 -16.06 -2.40 80.06
N ILE A 638 -15.82 -1.16 79.63
CA ILE A 638 -14.73 -0.85 78.71
C ILE A 638 -13.42 -1.01 79.49
N ILE A 639 -12.86 -2.21 79.46
CA ILE A 639 -11.54 -2.52 80.00
C ILE A 639 -10.53 -1.76 79.17
N LYS A 640 -10.22 -0.53 79.59
CA LYS A 640 -9.11 0.25 79.05
C LYS A 640 -7.81 -0.50 79.32
N LYS A 641 -7.36 -1.31 78.35
CA LYS A 641 -6.04 -1.92 78.35
C LYS A 641 -5.00 -0.80 78.52
N ASN A 642 -4.14 -0.94 79.52
CA ASN A 642 -3.17 0.09 79.88
C ASN A 642 -1.92 -0.05 79.00
N ILE A 643 -2.09 0.27 77.71
CA ILE A 643 -1.07 0.11 76.66
C ILE A 643 -0.05 1.25 76.74
N PRO A 644 1.27 0.98 76.69
CA PRO A 644 2.28 2.03 76.63
C PRO A 644 2.12 2.91 75.38
N GLN A 645 2.20 4.23 75.58
CA GLN A 645 2.25 5.21 74.49
C GLN A 645 3.71 5.38 74.00
N PRO A 646 3.95 5.50 72.68
CA PRO A 646 5.30 5.75 72.15
C PRO A 646 5.76 7.17 72.48
N SER A 647 7.08 7.37 72.55
CA SER A 647 7.69 8.67 72.89
C SER A 647 7.72 9.65 71.72
N ASN A 648 7.48 9.17 70.49
CA ASN A 648 7.35 9.96 69.27
C ASN A 648 6.23 9.36 68.39
N PRO A 649 5.56 10.15 67.52
CA PRO A 649 4.66 9.61 66.51
C PRO A 649 5.35 8.55 65.63
N LEU A 650 4.65 7.43 65.39
CA LEU A 650 5.12 6.30 64.60
C LEU A 650 4.30 6.17 63.31
N LYS A 651 4.88 5.53 62.29
CA LYS A 651 4.17 5.18 61.05
C LYS A 651 3.01 4.23 61.36
N SER A 652 1.83 4.50 60.81
CA SER A 652 0.65 3.69 61.11
C SER A 652 0.74 2.29 60.52
N PHE A 653 0.13 1.33 61.21
CA PHE A 653 -0.13 -0.01 60.66
C PHE A 653 -1.56 -0.04 60.10
N ASN A 654 -1.67 -0.15 58.78
CA ASN A 654 -2.95 -0.10 58.05
C ASN A 654 -3.73 -1.44 58.18
N TRP A 655 -4.21 -1.72 59.39
CA TRP A 655 -4.96 -2.93 59.77
C TRP A 655 -6.46 -2.69 59.96
N SER A 656 -7.29 -3.63 59.51
CA SER A 656 -8.74 -3.62 59.74
C SER A 656 -9.08 -4.23 61.10
N LYS A 657 -9.39 -3.38 62.09
CA LYS A 657 -9.80 -3.83 63.43
C LYS A 657 -11.11 -4.62 63.37
N LEU A 658 -11.20 -5.75 64.09
CA LEU A 658 -12.49 -6.39 64.33
C LEU A 658 -13.32 -5.52 65.29
N PRO A 659 -14.62 -5.28 65.01
CA PRO A 659 -15.53 -4.73 66.01
C PRO A 659 -15.61 -5.66 67.24
N GLU A 660 -15.64 -5.09 68.44
CA GLU A 660 -15.65 -5.84 69.71
C GLU A 660 -16.78 -6.88 69.79
N SER A 661 -17.94 -6.55 69.22
CA SER A 661 -19.12 -7.43 69.06
C SER A 661 -18.90 -8.66 68.16
N LYS A 662 -17.74 -8.77 67.51
CA LYS A 662 -17.31 -9.93 66.69
C LYS A 662 -16.07 -10.63 67.25
N VAL A 663 -15.55 -10.22 68.41
CA VAL A 663 -14.35 -10.80 69.04
C VAL A 663 -14.68 -12.09 69.82
N THR A 664 -15.86 -12.14 70.46
CA THR A 664 -16.29 -13.27 71.30
C THR A 664 -16.38 -14.57 70.49
N GLY A 665 -15.70 -15.63 70.93
CA GLY A 665 -15.66 -16.91 70.22
C GLY A 665 -14.69 -16.95 69.04
N THR A 666 -13.79 -15.96 68.93
CA THR A 666 -12.64 -15.98 68.02
C THR A 666 -11.34 -16.12 68.81
N ILE A 667 -10.24 -16.47 68.13
CA ILE A 667 -8.89 -16.55 68.73
C ILE A 667 -8.48 -15.27 69.48
N TRP A 668 -8.99 -14.10 69.06
CA TRP A 668 -8.74 -12.82 69.71
C TRP A 668 -9.35 -12.69 71.11
N SER A 669 -10.24 -13.61 71.52
CA SER A 669 -10.76 -13.71 72.89
C SER A 669 -9.89 -14.57 73.82
N GLU A 670 -8.90 -15.28 73.28
CA GLU A 670 -7.92 -16.11 74.03
C GLU A 670 -6.53 -15.46 74.13
N LEU A 671 -6.28 -14.41 73.33
CA LEU A 671 -4.99 -13.71 73.24
C LEU A 671 -4.96 -12.42 74.09
N ASP A 672 -3.85 -12.21 74.79
CA ASP A 672 -3.62 -11.03 75.63
C ASP A 672 -2.26 -10.38 75.31
N ASP A 673 -2.31 -9.28 74.56
CA ASP A 673 -1.20 -8.42 74.17
C ASP A 673 -0.52 -7.72 75.35
N THR A 674 -1.23 -7.47 76.45
CA THR A 674 -0.73 -6.61 77.54
C THR A 674 0.53 -7.17 78.22
N LYS A 675 0.69 -8.49 78.19
CA LYS A 675 1.85 -9.23 78.71
C LYS A 675 3.11 -9.13 77.84
N LEU A 676 2.98 -8.75 76.56
CA LEU A 676 4.10 -8.74 75.60
C LEU A 676 4.91 -7.44 75.63
N TYR A 677 4.28 -6.31 76.00
CA TYR A 677 4.93 -5.00 76.01
C TYR A 677 6.13 -4.89 76.97
N SER A 678 6.23 -5.75 78.00
CA SER A 678 7.37 -5.83 78.91
C SER A 678 8.54 -6.69 78.40
N THR A 679 8.36 -7.39 77.28
CA THR A 679 9.38 -8.25 76.64
C THR A 679 9.78 -7.72 75.25
N MET A 680 8.96 -6.88 74.64
CA MET A 680 9.29 -6.18 73.40
C MET A 680 10.16 -4.95 73.64
N GLU A 681 11.19 -4.75 72.82
CA GLU A 681 11.99 -3.53 72.80
C GLU A 681 11.22 -2.36 72.16
N LEU A 682 10.26 -1.78 72.88
CA LEU A 682 9.50 -0.62 72.39
C LEU A 682 10.42 0.53 72.00
N ASP A 683 11.53 0.69 72.74
CA ASP A 683 12.56 1.70 72.51
C ASP A 683 13.32 1.52 71.17
N SER A 684 13.35 0.31 70.58
CA SER A 684 13.92 0.10 69.23
C SER A 684 12.85 0.24 68.13
N ILE A 685 11.60 -0.15 68.40
CA ILE A 685 10.44 0.11 67.53
C ILE A 685 10.24 1.61 67.32
N ASP A 686 10.27 2.42 68.40
CA ASP A 686 10.14 3.88 68.36
C ASP A 686 11.18 4.55 67.45
N LYS A 687 12.39 3.98 67.37
CA LYS A 687 13.49 4.49 66.55
C LYS A 687 13.42 4.02 65.10
N LEU A 688 12.98 2.78 64.86
CA LEU A 688 12.89 2.18 63.53
C LEU A 688 11.66 2.63 62.73
N PHE A 689 10.53 2.82 63.41
CA PHE A 689 9.23 3.13 62.78
C PHE A 689 8.75 4.56 63.06
N CYS A 690 9.62 5.45 63.52
CA CYS A 690 9.33 6.87 63.70
C CYS A 690 8.71 7.49 62.43
N ALA A 691 7.64 8.27 62.60
CA ALA A 691 6.98 8.98 61.51
C ALA A 691 7.82 10.16 60.98
N TYR A 692 8.70 10.72 61.82
CA TYR A 692 9.67 11.74 61.42
C TYR A 692 10.85 11.14 60.66
N GLN A 693 10.92 11.38 59.35
CA GLN A 693 11.99 10.89 58.50
C GLN A 693 13.12 11.94 58.37
N LYS A 694 14.38 11.46 58.39
CA LYS A 694 15.50 12.22 57.82
C LYS A 694 15.41 12.09 56.29
N ASN A 695 15.48 13.22 55.59
CA ASN A 695 15.10 13.33 54.18
C ASN A 695 15.78 12.30 53.26
N GLY A 696 14.98 11.48 52.59
CA GLY A 696 15.38 10.68 51.42
C GLY A 696 16.22 9.43 51.74
N VAL A 697 15.61 8.25 51.63
CA VAL A 697 16.35 6.99 51.46
C VAL A 697 16.32 6.60 49.98
N ALA A 698 17.50 6.21 49.50
CA ALA A 698 17.84 5.67 48.19
C ALA A 698 16.69 5.32 47.22
N ASN A 699 16.76 5.91 46.02
CA ASN A 699 16.37 5.25 44.79
C ASN A 699 17.52 5.43 43.78
N ASP A 700 17.75 4.44 42.92
CA ASP A 700 18.98 4.38 42.10
C ASP A 700 18.99 5.48 41.01
N GLY A 701 20.00 6.36 41.06
CA GLY A 701 20.04 7.60 40.27
C GLY A 701 21.37 8.33 40.37
N SER A 702 21.74 9.03 39.30
CA SER A 702 23.10 9.56 39.06
C SER A 702 23.56 10.63 40.07
N VAL A 703 24.86 10.61 40.36
CA VAL A 703 25.55 11.34 41.46
C VAL A 703 25.56 12.88 41.30
N GLU A 704 25.28 13.43 40.12
CA GLU A 704 25.68 14.81 39.78
C GLU A 704 24.77 15.93 40.36
N ASP A 705 23.47 15.70 40.53
CA ASP A 705 22.52 16.74 40.99
C ASP A 705 22.68 17.14 42.47
N LEU A 706 23.46 16.38 43.26
CA LEU A 706 23.54 16.51 44.71
C LEU A 706 24.36 17.72 45.22
N ARG A 707 24.76 18.64 44.34
CA ARG A 707 25.62 19.79 44.66
C ARG A 707 24.94 21.16 44.71
N GLN A 708 23.69 21.30 44.30
CA GLN A 708 23.02 22.61 44.22
C GLN A 708 21.61 22.65 44.81
N LEU A 709 21.48 22.53 46.14
CA LEU A 709 20.34 23.12 46.88
C LEU A 709 20.55 23.23 48.40
N GLY A 710 20.34 24.43 48.93
CA GLY A 710 19.65 24.69 50.21
C GLY A 710 20.28 24.24 51.54
N LYS A 711 20.85 25.18 52.29
CA LYS A 711 20.94 25.06 53.76
C LYS A 711 19.55 25.30 54.38
N ASN A 712 18.78 24.24 54.65
CA ASN A 712 17.85 24.11 55.79
C ASN A 712 17.21 22.72 55.77
N ARG A 713 17.36 21.93 56.85
CA ARG A 713 16.85 20.55 56.95
C ARG A 713 15.66 20.48 57.91
N ASN A 714 14.49 20.86 57.44
CA ASN A 714 13.24 20.57 58.16
C ASN A 714 12.98 19.06 58.11
N LYS A 715 12.49 18.50 59.23
CA LYS A 715 12.04 17.10 59.30
C LYS A 715 10.74 16.93 58.51
N VAL A 716 10.53 15.78 57.88
CA VAL A 716 9.27 15.45 57.21
C VAL A 716 8.55 14.34 57.99
N LEU A 717 7.29 14.59 58.35
CA LEU A 717 6.38 13.70 59.04
C LEU A 717 5.52 12.95 58.02
N SER A 718 5.45 11.61 58.10
CA SER A 718 4.54 10.82 57.27
C SER A 718 4.05 9.60 58.04
N VAL A 719 2.73 9.43 58.05
CA VAL A 719 1.98 8.57 58.97
C VAL A 719 1.09 7.59 58.19
N ILE A 720 0.66 7.96 56.98
CA ILE A 720 -0.03 7.12 56.01
C ILE A 720 0.90 6.01 55.48
N ASP A 721 0.35 4.85 55.09
CA ASP A 721 1.17 3.74 54.60
C ASP A 721 1.94 4.07 53.31
N GLY A 722 3.17 3.57 53.20
CA GLY A 722 4.09 3.95 52.13
C GLY A 722 3.62 3.58 50.72
N ARG A 723 2.77 2.56 50.55
CA ARG A 723 2.22 2.20 49.24
C ARG A 723 1.10 3.16 48.83
N ARG A 724 0.20 3.50 49.77
CA ARG A 724 -0.89 4.46 49.56
C ARG A 724 -0.35 5.88 49.37
N ALA A 725 0.64 6.28 50.16
CA ALA A 725 1.34 7.57 50.03
C ALA A 725 2.08 7.69 48.68
N GLN A 726 2.80 6.65 48.24
CA GLN A 726 3.48 6.66 46.94
C GLN A 726 2.48 6.71 45.77
N ASN A 727 1.42 5.91 45.82
CA ASN A 727 0.37 5.92 44.79
C ASN A 727 -0.35 7.27 44.71
N CYS A 728 -0.62 7.91 45.86
CA CYS A 728 -1.17 9.26 45.92
C CYS A 728 -0.19 10.29 45.31
N THR A 729 1.10 10.20 45.64
CA THR A 729 2.15 11.08 45.07
C THR A 729 2.26 10.94 43.54
N ILE A 730 2.05 9.74 42.99
CA ILE A 730 2.00 9.47 41.54
C ILE A 730 0.75 10.08 40.88
N LEU A 731 -0.38 10.22 41.59
CA LEU A 731 -1.54 10.97 41.10
C LEU A 731 -1.27 12.48 41.13
N LEU A 732 -0.74 13.00 42.24
CA LEU A 732 -0.48 14.44 42.41
C LEU A 732 0.61 14.98 41.44
N SER A 733 1.57 14.15 41.03
CA SER A 733 2.57 14.51 40.00
C SER A 733 1.98 14.55 38.58
N LYS A 734 0.92 13.79 38.31
CA LYS A 734 0.16 13.85 37.04
C LYS A 734 -0.78 15.06 37.00
N LEU A 735 -1.48 15.34 38.10
CA LEU A 735 -2.40 16.48 38.23
C LEU A 735 -1.70 17.85 38.10
N LYS A 736 -0.45 17.98 38.58
CA LYS A 736 0.35 19.22 38.53
C LYS A 736 -0.30 20.48 39.16
N MET A 737 -1.31 20.28 40.00
CA MET A 737 -1.96 21.34 40.80
C MET A 737 -1.40 21.36 42.23
N SER A 738 -1.61 22.47 42.95
CA SER A 738 -1.43 22.50 44.40
C SER A 738 -2.62 21.81 45.10
N ASP A 739 -2.40 21.36 46.33
CA ASP A 739 -3.42 20.64 47.11
C ASP A 739 -4.62 21.57 47.39
N GLU A 740 -4.34 22.86 47.65
CA GLU A 740 -5.35 23.91 47.83
C GLU A 740 -6.12 24.21 46.54
N ASP A 741 -5.48 24.15 45.37
CA ASP A 741 -6.15 24.35 44.08
C ASP A 741 -7.02 23.16 43.67
N ILE A 742 -6.65 21.93 44.05
CA ILE A 742 -7.51 20.75 43.89
C ILE A 742 -8.77 20.89 44.76
N SER A 743 -8.61 21.26 46.04
CA SER A 743 -9.75 21.50 46.94
C SER A 743 -10.65 22.65 46.44
N LYS A 744 -10.08 23.75 45.91
CA LYS A 744 -10.85 24.84 45.26
C LYS A 744 -11.62 24.34 44.04
N ALA A 745 -11.00 23.54 43.17
CA ALA A 745 -11.66 22.99 41.97
C ALA A 745 -12.85 22.11 42.35
N ILE A 746 -12.71 21.26 43.38
CA ILE A 746 -13.78 20.36 43.84
C ILE A 746 -14.91 21.14 44.55
N LEU A 747 -14.60 22.09 45.44
CA LEU A 747 -15.60 22.96 46.07
C LEU A 747 -16.39 23.80 45.06
N SER A 748 -15.76 24.17 43.95
CA SER A 748 -16.38 24.96 42.88
C SER A 748 -16.94 24.13 41.71
N MET A 749 -17.03 22.80 41.87
CA MET A 749 -17.51 21.82 40.88
C MET A 749 -16.88 21.96 39.48
N ASP A 750 -15.59 22.26 39.47
CA ASP A 750 -14.72 22.38 38.32
C ASP A 750 -15.23 23.33 37.22
N TYR A 751 -15.72 24.51 37.61
CA TYR A 751 -16.17 25.57 36.68
C TYR A 751 -15.09 26.12 35.72
N LYS A 752 -13.82 25.70 35.88
CA LYS A 752 -12.68 26.03 35.02
C LYS A 752 -12.21 24.86 34.16
N GLU A 753 -12.86 23.69 34.27
CA GLU A 753 -12.53 22.45 33.55
C GLU A 753 -11.06 21.98 33.74
N GLN A 754 -10.52 22.20 34.93
CA GLN A 754 -9.14 21.87 35.32
C GLN A 754 -8.97 20.39 35.72
N LEU A 755 -10.04 19.65 35.95
CA LEU A 755 -10.01 18.23 36.34
C LEU A 755 -10.53 17.32 35.21
N PRO A 756 -9.64 16.65 34.45
CA PRO A 756 -10.01 15.61 33.49
C PRO A 756 -10.85 14.49 34.13
N ILE A 757 -11.74 13.86 33.37
CA ILE A 757 -12.68 12.84 33.88
C ILE A 757 -11.97 11.63 34.50
N ASP A 758 -10.86 11.19 33.90
CA ASP A 758 -9.99 10.11 34.39
C ASP A 758 -9.25 10.52 35.66
N MET A 759 -8.88 11.79 35.81
CA MET A 759 -8.30 12.32 37.06
C MET A 759 -9.33 12.39 38.18
N VAL A 760 -10.58 12.77 37.89
CA VAL A 760 -11.69 12.70 38.87
C VAL A 760 -11.95 11.23 39.28
N GLU A 761 -11.88 10.28 38.34
CA GLU A 761 -11.97 8.84 38.65
C GLU A 761 -10.77 8.34 39.48
N GLN A 762 -9.55 8.86 39.27
CA GLN A 762 -8.40 8.50 40.11
C GLN A 762 -8.53 9.11 41.51
N LEU A 763 -8.97 10.37 41.64
CA LEU A 763 -9.21 11.02 42.93
C LEU A 763 -10.22 10.25 43.80
N LEU A 764 -11.25 9.65 43.18
CA LEU A 764 -12.21 8.75 43.85
C LEU A 764 -11.58 7.48 44.48
N LYS A 765 -10.32 7.16 44.17
CA LYS A 765 -9.57 6.03 44.76
C LYS A 765 -8.72 6.47 45.98
N PHE A 766 -8.57 7.78 46.21
CA PHE A 766 -7.78 8.38 47.29
C PHE A 766 -8.63 9.23 48.23
N THR A 767 -9.88 8.83 48.45
CA THR A 767 -10.71 9.34 49.56
C THR A 767 -10.12 8.86 50.90
N PRO A 768 -9.89 9.75 51.88
CA PRO A 768 -9.33 9.36 53.18
C PRO A 768 -10.38 8.62 54.02
N SER A 769 -10.02 7.50 54.64
CA SER A 769 -10.93 6.73 55.51
C SER A 769 -11.18 7.45 56.85
N PRO A 770 -12.25 7.14 57.61
CA PRO A 770 -12.49 7.75 58.92
C PRO A 770 -11.33 7.58 59.91
N GLU A 771 -10.62 6.45 59.83
CA GLU A 771 -9.41 6.17 60.61
C GLU A 771 -8.25 7.07 60.19
N GLU A 772 -8.02 7.24 58.88
CA GLU A 772 -6.99 8.15 58.34
C GLU A 772 -7.29 9.62 58.64
N GLN A 773 -8.56 10.02 58.60
CA GLN A 773 -8.99 11.37 58.97
C GLN A 773 -8.66 11.66 60.44
N THR A 774 -8.97 10.73 61.34
CA THR A 774 -8.65 10.85 62.78
C THR A 774 -7.13 10.94 63.00
N LEU A 775 -6.36 10.06 62.34
CA LEU A 775 -4.91 9.99 62.43
C LEU A 775 -4.21 11.26 61.90
N LEU A 776 -4.75 11.91 60.88
CA LEU A 776 -4.22 13.17 60.34
C LEU A 776 -4.60 14.37 61.20
N GLU A 777 -5.78 14.36 61.82
CA GLU A 777 -6.23 15.40 62.77
C GLU A 777 -5.39 15.43 64.05
N GLU A 778 -4.90 14.28 64.53
CA GLU A 778 -3.92 14.15 65.62
C GLU A 778 -2.57 14.85 65.32
N HIS A 779 -2.30 15.19 64.05
CA HIS A 779 -1.10 15.90 63.59
C HIS A 779 -1.41 17.27 62.95
N SER A 780 -2.60 17.80 63.18
CA SER A 780 -3.08 19.12 62.72
C SER A 780 -2.23 20.33 63.14
N THR A 781 -1.34 20.19 64.13
CA THR A 781 -0.38 21.23 64.54
C THR A 781 0.84 21.36 63.64
N ASP A 782 1.22 20.29 62.94
CA ASP A 782 2.53 20.14 62.30
C ASP A 782 2.45 20.04 60.76
N ILE A 783 1.42 20.68 60.18
CA ILE A 783 1.01 20.59 58.76
C ILE A 783 2.17 20.89 57.79
N ASP A 784 2.99 21.89 58.07
CA ASP A 784 4.13 22.25 57.21
C ASP A 784 5.32 21.29 57.31
N SER A 785 5.24 20.29 58.19
CA SER A 785 6.14 19.12 58.22
C SER A 785 5.57 17.90 57.50
N LEU A 786 4.27 17.84 57.20
CA LEU A 786 3.66 16.65 56.59
C LEU A 786 4.20 16.39 55.18
N ALA A 787 4.45 15.12 54.87
CA ALA A 787 4.74 14.69 53.51
C ALA A 787 3.54 14.96 52.59
N ARG A 788 3.82 15.14 51.29
CA ARG A 788 2.83 15.64 50.33
C ARG A 788 1.55 14.81 50.25
N ALA A 789 1.64 13.48 50.36
CA ALA A 789 0.46 12.62 50.34
C ALA A 789 -0.39 12.79 51.61
N ASP A 790 0.25 12.82 52.79
CA ASP A 790 -0.41 13.06 54.09
C ASP A 790 -1.07 14.45 54.13
N ARG A 791 -0.34 15.51 53.70
CA ARG A 791 -0.86 16.89 53.57
C ARG A 791 -2.07 16.93 52.64
N PHE A 792 -1.98 16.33 51.45
CA PHE A 792 -3.09 16.29 50.50
C PHE A 792 -4.32 15.59 51.09
N LEU A 793 -4.16 14.39 51.68
CA LEU A 793 -5.26 13.63 52.29
C LEU A 793 -5.95 14.42 53.43
N TYR A 794 -5.18 15.23 54.17
CA TYR A 794 -5.68 16.13 55.21
C TYR A 794 -6.36 17.40 54.67
N GLU A 795 -5.88 17.99 53.57
CA GLU A 795 -6.58 19.13 52.94
C GLU A 795 -7.88 18.74 52.23
N ILE A 796 -8.04 17.47 51.82
CA ILE A 796 -9.30 16.96 51.26
C ILE A 796 -10.26 16.40 52.31
N SER A 797 -9.81 15.93 53.48
CA SER A 797 -10.72 15.50 54.56
C SER A 797 -11.57 16.67 55.09
N LYS A 798 -11.01 17.88 55.09
CA LYS A 798 -11.70 19.14 55.43
C LYS A 798 -12.82 19.50 54.46
N VAL A 799 -12.89 18.91 53.26
CA VAL A 799 -13.95 19.18 52.28
C VAL A 799 -15.18 18.34 52.62
N PRO A 800 -16.30 18.94 53.08
CA PRO A 800 -17.44 18.14 53.55
C PRO A 800 -18.05 17.33 52.41
N HIS A 801 -18.22 16.03 52.62
CA HIS A 801 -18.73 15.09 51.61
C HIS A 801 -17.87 15.01 50.33
N TYR A 802 -16.54 15.09 50.47
CA TYR A 802 -15.56 15.00 49.37
C TYR A 802 -15.82 13.86 48.37
N GLU A 803 -16.07 12.63 48.85
CA GLU A 803 -16.35 11.45 48.02
C GLU A 803 -17.64 11.63 47.19
N GLN A 804 -18.69 12.17 47.81
CA GLN A 804 -19.99 12.38 47.20
C GLN A 804 -19.96 13.55 46.20
N ARG A 805 -19.20 14.60 46.49
CA ARG A 805 -18.88 15.70 45.56
C ARG A 805 -18.14 15.18 44.33
N LEU A 806 -17.09 14.37 44.51
CA LEU A 806 -16.36 13.76 43.40
C LEU A 806 -17.25 12.81 42.58
N ARG A 807 -18.08 11.97 43.22
CA ARG A 807 -19.04 11.11 42.50
C ARG A 807 -20.02 11.94 41.67
N SER A 808 -20.52 13.03 42.22
CA SER A 808 -21.41 13.99 41.55
C SER A 808 -20.72 14.69 40.37
N LEU A 809 -19.45 15.10 40.53
CA LEU A 809 -18.65 15.74 39.48
C LEU A 809 -18.30 14.76 38.35
N HIS A 810 -17.91 13.52 38.70
CA HIS A 810 -17.64 12.45 37.75
C HIS A 810 -18.92 12.11 36.95
N TYR A 811 -20.06 11.98 37.63
CA TYR A 811 -21.35 11.77 36.96
C TYR A 811 -21.69 12.94 36.02
N LYS A 812 -21.55 14.19 36.47
CA LYS A 812 -21.75 15.39 35.63
C LYS A 812 -20.89 15.38 34.36
N LYS A 813 -19.60 15.02 34.47
CA LYS A 813 -18.69 14.92 33.31
C LYS A 813 -19.00 13.73 32.40
N ARG A 814 -19.42 12.58 32.96
CA ARG A 814 -19.71 11.35 32.21
C ARG A 814 -21.07 11.33 31.52
N PHE A 815 -22.07 12.03 32.08
CA PHE A 815 -23.47 11.98 31.64
C PHE A 815 -23.65 12.13 30.12
N GLN A 816 -23.10 13.19 29.52
CA GLN A 816 -23.27 13.46 28.09
C GLN A 816 -22.52 12.44 27.21
N ILE A 817 -21.39 11.90 27.68
CA ILE A 817 -20.62 10.86 26.97
C ILE A 817 -21.50 9.59 26.88
N THR A 818 -22.05 9.15 28.01
CA THR A 818 -22.93 7.97 28.06
C THR A 818 -24.22 8.17 27.27
N LEU A 819 -24.79 9.38 27.22
CA LEU A 819 -25.92 9.68 26.32
C LEU A 819 -25.54 9.55 24.83
N ASN A 820 -24.37 10.05 24.44
CA ASN A 820 -23.87 9.95 23.06
C ASN A 820 -23.58 8.48 22.66
N GLU A 821 -23.27 7.61 23.61
CA GLU A 821 -23.10 6.15 23.42
C GLU A 821 -24.44 5.40 23.36
N ILE A 822 -25.46 5.86 24.09
CA ILE A 822 -26.79 5.22 24.17
C ILE A 822 -27.67 5.59 22.98
N LEU A 823 -27.74 6.87 22.60
CA LEU A 823 -28.69 7.37 21.60
C LEU A 823 -28.57 6.68 20.22
N PRO A 824 -27.38 6.44 19.64
CA PRO A 824 -27.26 5.71 18.38
C PRO A 824 -27.74 4.26 18.45
N ARG A 825 -27.53 3.58 19.60
CA ARG A 825 -27.99 2.20 19.84
C ARG A 825 -29.51 2.14 19.90
N ILE A 826 -30.15 3.09 20.59
CA ILE A 826 -31.62 3.25 20.58
C ILE A 826 -32.13 3.52 19.16
N SER A 827 -31.52 4.47 18.46
CA SER A 827 -31.95 4.88 17.11
C SER A 827 -31.87 3.73 16.11
N SER A 828 -30.76 2.98 16.07
CA SER A 828 -30.58 1.88 15.13
C SER A 828 -31.64 0.79 15.30
N VAL A 829 -31.92 0.37 16.54
CA VAL A 829 -32.99 -0.62 16.83
C VAL A 829 -34.37 -0.06 16.50
N MET A 830 -34.64 1.23 16.76
CA MET A 830 -35.91 1.90 16.47
C MET A 830 -36.18 2.10 14.97
N GLU A 831 -35.14 2.37 14.19
CA GLU A 831 -35.22 2.46 12.72
C GLU A 831 -35.34 1.06 12.11
N ALA A 832 -34.45 0.12 12.43
CA ALA A 832 -34.51 -1.26 11.91
C ALA A 832 -35.85 -1.95 12.21
N SER A 833 -36.41 -1.78 13.43
CA SER A 833 -37.74 -2.30 13.79
C SER A 833 -38.86 -1.71 12.93
N ARG A 834 -38.74 -0.44 12.53
CA ARG A 834 -39.68 0.25 11.66
C ARG A 834 -39.52 -0.18 10.20
N GLU A 835 -38.28 -0.38 9.76
CA GLU A 835 -37.90 -0.81 8.41
C GLU A 835 -38.43 -2.21 8.11
N VAL A 836 -38.08 -3.23 8.92
CA VAL A 836 -38.58 -4.60 8.72
C VAL A 836 -40.11 -4.67 8.75
N ALA A 837 -40.75 -3.86 9.61
CA ALA A 837 -42.20 -3.83 9.71
C ALA A 837 -42.89 -3.16 8.50
N ARG A 838 -42.22 -2.23 7.80
CA ARG A 838 -42.78 -1.47 6.68
C ARG A 838 -42.34 -1.96 5.30
N SER A 839 -41.18 -2.60 5.18
CA SER A 839 -40.61 -3.05 3.91
C SER A 839 -41.61 -3.86 3.10
N ARG A 840 -41.90 -3.40 1.88
CA ARG A 840 -42.76 -4.11 0.93
C ARG A 840 -41.96 -5.18 0.21
N ARG A 841 -40.66 -4.94 -0.01
CA ARG A 841 -39.72 -5.86 -0.64
C ARG A 841 -39.51 -7.10 0.23
N LEU A 842 -39.32 -6.93 1.55
CA LEU A 842 -39.19 -8.03 2.50
C LEU A 842 -40.44 -8.92 2.54
N ARG A 843 -41.62 -8.30 2.63
CA ARG A 843 -42.91 -9.03 2.60
C ARG A 843 -43.06 -9.85 1.33
N ARG A 844 -42.68 -9.29 0.17
CA ARG A 844 -42.76 -9.98 -1.13
C ARG A 844 -41.71 -11.09 -1.27
N LEU A 845 -40.50 -10.89 -0.72
CA LEU A 845 -39.48 -11.93 -0.63
C LEU A 845 -39.99 -13.14 0.16
N LEU A 846 -40.53 -12.91 1.36
CA LEU A 846 -41.04 -13.97 2.25
C LEU A 846 -42.18 -14.77 1.59
N GLU A 847 -43.08 -14.10 0.87
CA GLU A 847 -44.15 -14.73 0.08
C GLU A 847 -43.58 -15.68 -1.00
N ILE A 848 -42.53 -15.26 -1.72
CA ILE A 848 -41.87 -16.06 -2.75
C ILE A 848 -41.12 -17.25 -2.12
N VAL A 849 -40.44 -17.05 -0.98
CA VAL A 849 -39.79 -18.12 -0.22
C VAL A 849 -40.81 -19.14 0.28
N LEU A 850 -41.96 -18.70 0.78
CA LEU A 850 -43.05 -19.58 1.22
C LEU A 850 -43.61 -20.42 0.06
N ALA A 851 -43.80 -19.80 -1.11
CA ALA A 851 -44.26 -20.49 -2.31
C ALA A 851 -43.25 -21.55 -2.80
N LEU A 852 -41.96 -21.23 -2.82
CA LEU A 852 -40.89 -22.19 -3.15
C LEU A 852 -40.84 -23.35 -2.15
N GLY A 853 -40.85 -23.05 -0.84
CA GLY A 853 -40.84 -24.05 0.22
C GLY A 853 -42.02 -25.01 0.14
N ASN A 854 -43.24 -24.50 -0.05
CA ASN A 854 -44.45 -25.32 -0.21
C ASN A 854 -44.47 -26.16 -1.49
N TYR A 855 -43.91 -25.66 -2.59
CA TYR A 855 -43.83 -26.42 -3.84
C TYR A 855 -42.83 -27.59 -3.76
N MET A 856 -41.70 -27.38 -3.06
CA MET A 856 -40.64 -28.37 -2.89
C MET A 856 -40.99 -29.42 -1.82
N ASN A 857 -41.45 -29.00 -0.65
CA ASN A 857 -41.69 -29.87 0.51
C ASN A 857 -43.05 -30.57 0.45
N ARG A 858 -43.32 -31.38 -0.57
CA ARG A 858 -44.61 -32.06 -0.73
C ARG A 858 -44.95 -33.00 0.44
N GLY A 859 -46.24 -33.19 0.71
CA GLY A 859 -46.75 -34.02 1.81
C GLY A 859 -46.76 -33.27 3.14
N ALA A 860 -46.53 -33.98 4.25
CA ALA A 860 -46.66 -33.45 5.62
C ALA A 860 -45.63 -32.36 6.02
N ARG A 861 -44.70 -31.98 5.12
CA ARG A 861 -43.76 -30.85 5.30
C ARG A 861 -44.13 -29.61 4.46
N GLY A 862 -45.25 -29.65 3.76
CA GLY A 862 -45.78 -28.57 2.92
C GLY A 862 -47.05 -27.97 3.50
N ASN A 863 -47.75 -27.18 2.69
CA ASN A 863 -48.94 -26.41 3.10
C ASN A 863 -48.71 -25.51 4.33
N ALA A 864 -47.46 -25.06 4.53
CA ALA A 864 -47.11 -24.10 5.55
C ALA A 864 -47.73 -22.73 5.24
N ILE A 865 -48.29 -22.09 6.26
CA ILE A 865 -48.84 -20.71 6.19
C ILE A 865 -47.78 -19.64 6.52
N GLY A 866 -46.61 -20.05 6.97
CA GLY A 866 -45.47 -19.22 7.36
C GLY A 866 -44.29 -20.09 7.83
N PHE A 867 -43.15 -19.48 8.13
CA PHE A 867 -41.95 -20.17 8.62
C PHE A 867 -41.19 -19.31 9.64
N ARG A 868 -40.43 -19.95 10.54
CA ARG A 868 -39.51 -19.27 11.48
C ARG A 868 -38.45 -18.49 10.71
N LEU A 869 -38.16 -17.25 11.11
CA LEU A 869 -37.36 -16.30 10.34
C LEU A 869 -35.97 -16.83 10.00
N ALA A 870 -35.33 -17.53 10.95
CA ALA A 870 -34.02 -18.19 10.78
C ALA A 870 -33.98 -19.22 9.62
N SER A 871 -35.11 -19.62 9.05
CA SER A 871 -35.19 -20.46 7.84
C SER A 871 -34.64 -19.76 6.60
N LEU A 872 -34.60 -18.41 6.56
CA LEU A 872 -34.02 -17.63 5.47
C LEU A 872 -32.55 -18.01 5.22
N ASN A 873 -31.76 -18.15 6.27
CA ASN A 873 -30.34 -18.49 6.18
C ASN A 873 -30.10 -19.94 5.68
N ARG A 874 -31.11 -20.81 5.77
CA ARG A 874 -31.06 -22.20 5.27
C ARG A 874 -31.38 -22.34 3.78
N LEU A 875 -31.68 -21.24 3.08
CA LEU A 875 -31.83 -21.22 1.62
C LEU A 875 -30.49 -21.51 0.90
N ALA A 876 -29.36 -21.29 1.57
CA ALA A 876 -28.04 -21.67 1.07
C ALA A 876 -27.77 -23.19 1.18
N ASP A 877 -28.33 -23.88 2.16
CA ASP A 877 -28.08 -25.31 2.41
C ASP A 877 -28.62 -26.21 1.29
N THR A 878 -29.77 -25.81 0.71
CA THR A 878 -30.46 -26.57 -0.32
C THR A 878 -29.77 -26.38 -1.67
N LYS A 879 -29.07 -27.42 -2.14
CA LYS A 879 -28.22 -27.39 -3.35
C LYS A 879 -28.97 -27.93 -4.58
N SER A 880 -28.66 -27.37 -5.76
CA SER A 880 -29.19 -27.83 -7.03
C SER A 880 -28.60 -29.19 -7.43
N SER A 881 -29.44 -30.11 -7.88
CA SER A 881 -29.01 -31.40 -8.46
C SER A 881 -28.49 -31.28 -9.89
N ALA A 882 -28.89 -30.24 -10.62
CA ALA A 882 -28.54 -30.03 -12.03
C ALA A 882 -27.36 -29.07 -12.23
N ALA A 883 -27.10 -28.17 -11.28
CA ALA A 883 -26.07 -27.14 -11.39
C ALA A 883 -25.15 -27.15 -10.14
N LYS A 884 -23.98 -27.78 -10.26
CA LYS A 884 -23.01 -27.91 -9.16
C LYS A 884 -22.51 -26.52 -8.71
N GLY A 885 -22.82 -26.17 -7.47
CA GLY A 885 -22.49 -24.88 -6.85
C GLY A 885 -23.71 -23.96 -6.65
N THR A 886 -24.76 -24.10 -7.46
CA THR A 886 -25.99 -23.32 -7.32
C THR A 886 -26.84 -23.81 -6.14
N THR A 887 -27.35 -22.89 -5.33
CA THR A 887 -28.24 -23.17 -4.19
C THR A 887 -29.66 -22.63 -4.43
N LEU A 888 -30.60 -22.97 -3.55
CA LEU A 888 -31.96 -22.42 -3.61
C LEU A 888 -31.97 -20.88 -3.43
N LEU A 889 -31.02 -20.33 -2.66
CA LEU A 889 -30.81 -18.87 -2.57
C LEU A 889 -30.38 -18.25 -3.91
N HIS A 890 -29.42 -18.87 -4.61
CA HIS A 890 -29.06 -18.44 -5.97
C HIS A 890 -30.25 -18.50 -6.94
N TYR A 891 -31.04 -19.58 -6.87
CA TYR A 891 -32.23 -19.74 -7.70
C TYR A 891 -33.33 -18.72 -7.37
N LEU A 892 -33.52 -18.40 -6.10
CA LEU A 892 -34.40 -17.32 -5.64
C LEU A 892 -33.97 -15.98 -6.25
N VAL A 893 -32.70 -15.59 -6.10
CA VAL A 893 -32.18 -14.35 -6.69
C VAL A 893 -32.41 -14.31 -8.20
N GLN A 894 -32.17 -15.42 -8.91
CA GLN A 894 -32.41 -15.50 -10.36
C GLN A 894 -33.90 -15.36 -10.73
N ILE A 895 -34.84 -15.80 -9.89
CA ILE A 895 -36.28 -15.53 -10.05
C ILE A 895 -36.56 -14.04 -9.84
N LEU A 896 -35.95 -13.40 -8.84
CA LEU A 896 -36.14 -11.97 -8.57
C LEU A 896 -35.61 -11.11 -9.72
N GLU A 897 -34.41 -11.38 -10.24
CA GLU A 897 -33.84 -10.75 -11.45
C GLU A 897 -34.77 -10.83 -12.66
N LYS A 898 -35.44 -11.98 -12.86
CA LYS A 898 -36.27 -12.23 -14.04
C LYS A 898 -37.72 -11.72 -13.88
N LYS A 899 -38.28 -11.68 -12.66
CA LYS A 899 -39.71 -11.43 -12.42
C LYS A 899 -40.05 -10.38 -11.36
N PHE A 900 -39.16 -10.09 -10.41
CA PHE A 900 -39.44 -9.23 -9.25
C PHE A 900 -38.28 -8.27 -8.96
N LYS A 901 -37.78 -7.59 -10.00
CA LYS A 901 -36.53 -6.79 -9.95
C LYS A 901 -36.45 -5.78 -8.80
N ASP A 902 -37.57 -5.20 -8.39
CA ASP A 902 -37.59 -4.26 -7.27
C ASP A 902 -37.18 -4.90 -5.93
N VAL A 903 -37.47 -6.19 -5.72
CA VAL A 903 -37.12 -6.94 -4.51
C VAL A 903 -35.60 -7.19 -4.39
N LEU A 904 -34.83 -7.03 -5.48
CA LEU A 904 -33.36 -7.08 -5.42
C LEU A 904 -32.73 -5.91 -4.67
N ARG A 905 -33.51 -4.85 -4.43
CA ARG A 905 -33.12 -3.63 -3.72
C ARG A 905 -33.64 -3.67 -2.27
N LEU A 906 -33.59 -4.85 -1.66
CA LEU A 906 -34.08 -5.07 -0.30
C LEU A 906 -33.25 -4.29 0.73
N ASP A 907 -31.96 -4.16 0.47
CA ASP A 907 -30.99 -3.32 1.17
C ASP A 907 -31.42 -1.84 1.29
N GLU A 908 -32.00 -1.24 0.23
CA GLU A 908 -32.57 0.12 0.28
C GLU A 908 -33.72 0.26 1.30
N ASP A 909 -34.47 -0.82 1.56
CA ASP A 909 -35.64 -0.81 2.46
C ASP A 909 -35.25 -0.94 3.96
N VAL A 910 -34.01 -1.38 4.28
CA VAL A 910 -33.61 -1.81 5.63
C VAL A 910 -32.18 -1.42 6.11
N PRO A 911 -31.67 -0.20 5.82
CA PRO A 911 -30.27 0.16 6.04
C PRO A 911 -29.78 0.08 7.50
N HIS A 912 -30.66 0.14 8.52
CA HIS A 912 -30.23 0.13 9.92
C HIS A 912 -30.07 -1.28 10.53
N ILE A 913 -30.41 -2.35 9.80
CA ILE A 913 -30.33 -3.73 10.31
C ILE A 913 -28.92 -4.10 10.79
N HIS A 914 -27.88 -3.75 10.02
CA HIS A 914 -26.50 -4.13 10.35
C HIS A 914 -26.01 -3.52 11.67
N GLU A 915 -26.40 -2.28 11.99
CA GLU A 915 -26.07 -1.67 13.28
C GLU A 915 -27.00 -2.15 14.40
N ALA A 916 -28.29 -2.39 14.12
CA ALA A 916 -29.21 -2.96 15.10
C ALA A 916 -28.82 -4.39 15.53
N ALA A 917 -28.22 -5.18 14.63
CA ALA A 917 -27.68 -6.51 14.89
C ALA A 917 -26.49 -6.53 15.87
N LYS A 918 -25.96 -5.36 16.26
CA LYS A 918 -24.85 -5.20 17.22
C LYS A 918 -25.33 -4.75 18.62
N VAL A 919 -26.64 -4.53 18.83
CA VAL A 919 -27.16 -3.88 20.04
C VAL A 919 -27.71 -4.87 21.06
N SER A 920 -26.91 -5.14 22.10
CA SER A 920 -27.38 -5.85 23.31
C SER A 920 -28.38 -4.99 24.10
N LEU A 921 -29.64 -5.44 24.15
CA LEU A 921 -30.69 -4.77 24.94
C LEU A 921 -30.47 -4.91 26.46
N GLY A 922 -29.75 -5.96 26.88
CA GLY A 922 -29.37 -6.17 28.28
C GLY A 922 -28.39 -5.11 28.77
N GLU A 923 -27.35 -4.82 27.98
CA GLU A 923 -26.38 -3.76 28.28
C GLU A 923 -27.04 -2.38 28.19
N LEU A 924 -27.81 -2.12 27.14
CA LEU A 924 -28.53 -0.85 26.99
C LEU A 924 -29.51 -0.59 28.15
N THR A 925 -30.14 -1.63 28.70
CA THR A 925 -30.99 -1.53 29.91
C THR A 925 -30.17 -1.26 31.17
N LYS A 926 -28.97 -1.84 31.29
CA LYS A 926 -28.03 -1.60 32.40
C LYS A 926 -27.51 -0.16 32.37
N ASP A 927 -27.14 0.36 31.20
CA ASP A 927 -26.63 1.73 31.03
C ASP A 927 -27.68 2.78 31.41
N MET A 928 -28.92 2.60 30.92
CA MET A 928 -30.07 3.44 31.34
C MET A 928 -30.34 3.35 32.84
N GLY A 929 -30.19 2.16 33.44
CA GLY A 929 -30.27 1.96 34.89
C GLY A 929 -29.20 2.72 35.68
N GLN A 930 -27.96 2.75 35.17
CA GLN A 930 -26.86 3.52 35.78
C GLN A 930 -27.09 5.03 35.69
N LEU A 931 -27.60 5.53 34.56
CA LEU A 931 -27.97 6.94 34.45
C LEU A 931 -29.05 7.33 35.47
N ARG A 932 -30.13 6.54 35.57
CA ARG A 932 -31.22 6.78 36.54
C ARG A 932 -30.75 6.70 37.99
N ALA A 933 -29.84 5.79 38.31
CA ALA A 933 -29.25 5.68 39.65
C ALA A 933 -28.39 6.90 39.99
N GLY A 934 -27.42 7.24 39.12
CA GLY A 934 -26.51 8.37 39.37
C GLY A 934 -27.22 9.72 39.45
N LEU A 935 -28.31 9.93 38.69
CA LEU A 935 -29.11 11.15 38.80
C LEU A 935 -29.88 11.23 40.13
N LYS A 936 -30.37 10.08 40.64
CA LYS A 936 -30.95 10.01 41.99
C LYS A 936 -29.90 10.26 43.08
N ASP A 937 -28.66 9.83 42.88
CA ASP A 937 -27.57 10.04 43.85
C ASP A 937 -27.18 11.53 43.90
N VAL A 938 -27.04 12.17 42.74
CA VAL A 938 -26.89 13.63 42.64
C VAL A 938 -28.06 14.37 43.29
N ALA A 939 -29.30 13.92 43.08
CA ALA A 939 -30.48 14.53 43.70
C ALA A 939 -30.47 14.44 45.25
N ARG A 940 -30.03 13.30 45.81
CA ARG A 940 -29.86 13.13 47.26
C ARG A 940 -28.79 14.07 47.82
N GLU A 941 -27.67 14.22 47.13
CA GLU A 941 -26.56 15.07 47.57
C GLU A 941 -26.89 16.57 47.49
N ILE A 942 -27.69 16.98 46.50
CA ILE A 942 -28.22 18.35 46.40
C ILE A 942 -29.18 18.68 47.54
N GLU A 943 -29.95 17.72 48.04
CA GLU A 943 -30.80 17.91 49.22
C GLU A 943 -29.97 17.97 50.51
N PHE A 944 -28.98 17.09 50.67
CA PHE A 944 -28.05 17.13 51.80
C PHE A 944 -27.34 18.49 51.91
N HIS A 945 -26.72 18.98 50.83
CA HIS A 945 -26.06 20.27 50.82
C HIS A 945 -27.03 21.48 50.89
N ARG A 946 -28.34 21.30 50.68
CA ARG A 946 -29.35 22.35 50.93
C ARG A 946 -29.64 22.56 52.41
N GLY A 947 -29.52 21.51 53.23
CA GLY A 947 -29.67 21.58 54.69
C GLY A 947 -28.44 22.11 55.44
N GLN A 948 -27.34 22.39 54.72
CA GLN A 948 -26.07 22.85 55.27
C GLN A 948 -25.95 24.38 55.21
N SER A 949 -25.24 24.97 56.18
CA SER A 949 -24.85 26.39 56.11
C SER A 949 -23.89 26.63 54.93
N PRO A 950 -24.11 27.62 54.05
CA PRO A 950 -23.24 27.84 52.89
C PRO A 950 -21.80 28.17 53.28
N LEU A 951 -20.86 27.33 52.88
CA LEU A 951 -19.42 27.57 53.03
C LEU A 951 -18.93 28.60 52.00
N ALA A 952 -17.99 29.45 52.41
CA ALA A 952 -17.38 30.42 51.51
C ALA A 952 -16.71 29.72 50.31
N ASN A 953 -17.05 30.18 49.10
CA ASN A 953 -16.62 29.61 47.81
C ASN A 953 -17.18 28.23 47.42
N ASP A 954 -18.09 27.63 48.20
CA ASP A 954 -18.80 26.41 47.78
C ASP A 954 -19.81 26.73 46.67
N LYS A 955 -19.71 26.04 45.53
CA LYS A 955 -20.64 26.17 44.39
C LYS A 955 -21.38 24.87 44.06
N PHE A 956 -21.35 23.86 44.95
CA PHE A 956 -22.03 22.58 44.70
C PHE A 956 -23.50 22.76 44.39
N VAL A 957 -24.26 23.36 45.30
CA VAL A 957 -25.73 23.51 45.18
C VAL A 957 -26.15 24.26 43.91
N PRO A 958 -25.61 25.43 43.53
CA PRO A 958 -26.00 26.11 42.30
C PRO A 958 -25.65 25.30 41.04
N VAL A 959 -24.40 24.84 40.90
CA VAL A 959 -23.93 24.13 39.68
C VAL A 959 -24.64 22.78 39.51
N MET A 960 -24.81 22.03 40.60
CA MET A 960 -25.43 20.71 40.53
C MET A 960 -26.95 20.78 40.39
N ARG A 961 -27.63 21.82 40.89
CA ARG A 961 -29.07 22.03 40.64
C ARG A 961 -29.35 22.34 39.16
N GLU A 962 -28.54 23.20 38.53
CA GLU A 962 -28.64 23.51 37.11
C GLU A 962 -28.38 22.28 36.23
N PHE A 963 -27.32 21.52 36.55
CA PHE A 963 -27.06 20.22 35.93
C PHE A 963 -28.22 19.24 36.16
N GLN A 964 -28.73 19.10 37.39
CA GLN A 964 -29.81 18.17 37.71
C GLN A 964 -31.07 18.47 36.90
N ALA A 965 -31.48 19.73 36.79
CA ALA A 965 -32.65 20.12 36.00
C ALA A 965 -32.47 19.73 34.52
N THR A 966 -31.32 20.07 33.94
CA THR A 966 -30.97 19.76 32.54
C THR A 966 -30.90 18.24 32.30
N ALA A 967 -30.21 17.51 33.18
CA ALA A 967 -30.04 16.07 33.10
C ALA A 967 -31.35 15.29 33.34
N THR A 968 -32.27 15.83 34.15
CA THR A 968 -33.61 15.23 34.34
C THR A 968 -34.43 15.33 33.06
N CYS A 969 -34.43 16.50 32.41
CA CYS A 969 -35.09 16.69 31.11
C CYS A 969 -34.51 15.74 30.05
N ARG A 970 -33.17 15.72 29.90
CA ARG A 970 -32.49 14.85 28.93
C ARG A 970 -32.66 13.37 29.23
N LEU A 971 -32.66 12.94 30.49
CA LEU A 971 -32.88 11.54 30.83
C LEU A 971 -34.32 11.12 30.51
N ALA A 972 -35.32 11.96 30.78
CA ALA A 972 -36.71 11.67 30.41
C ALA A 972 -36.88 11.54 28.89
N GLU A 973 -36.33 12.47 28.10
CA GLU A 973 -36.32 12.40 26.63
C GLU A 973 -35.74 11.06 26.09
N VAL A 974 -34.68 10.56 26.74
CA VAL A 974 -33.99 9.32 26.35
C VAL A 974 -34.71 8.08 26.89
N GLU A 975 -35.35 8.14 28.06
CA GLU A 975 -36.20 7.08 28.60
C GLU A 975 -37.46 6.85 27.76
N ASP A 976 -38.09 7.92 27.27
CA ASP A 976 -39.22 7.83 26.34
C ASP A 976 -38.81 7.20 25.00
N GLN A 977 -37.69 7.63 24.42
CA GLN A 977 -37.14 7.02 23.19
C GLN A 977 -36.76 5.54 23.40
N PHE A 978 -36.17 5.21 24.54
CA PHE A 978 -35.81 3.84 24.92
C PHE A 978 -37.06 2.94 25.06
N GLN A 979 -38.16 3.46 25.60
CA GLN A 979 -39.40 2.71 25.76
C GLN A 979 -40.20 2.59 24.45
N ASP A 980 -40.21 3.61 23.58
CA ASP A 980 -40.75 3.51 22.23
C ASP A 980 -39.95 2.52 21.37
N MET A 981 -38.61 2.58 21.44
CA MET A 981 -37.73 1.58 20.81
C MET A 981 -38.06 0.16 21.26
N LYS A 982 -38.19 -0.11 22.57
CA LYS A 982 -38.62 -1.42 23.10
C LYS A 982 -39.98 -1.85 22.56
N THR A 983 -40.96 -0.94 22.57
CA THR A 983 -42.33 -1.20 22.10
C THR A 983 -42.37 -1.52 20.59
N ARG A 984 -41.55 -0.84 19.79
CA ARG A 984 -41.39 -1.08 18.35
C ARG A 984 -40.67 -2.40 18.06
N PHE A 985 -39.62 -2.71 18.83
CA PHE A 985 -38.90 -3.97 18.74
C PHE A 985 -39.81 -5.16 19.07
N GLU A 986 -40.51 -5.12 20.21
CA GLU A 986 -41.52 -6.11 20.62
C GLU A 986 -42.58 -6.35 19.52
N ARG A 987 -43.05 -5.27 18.89
CA ARG A 987 -43.99 -5.33 17.77
C ARG A 987 -43.36 -5.93 16.50
N ALA A 988 -42.09 -5.65 16.21
CA ALA A 988 -41.37 -6.23 15.08
C ALA A 988 -41.14 -7.73 15.27
N VAL A 989 -40.62 -8.17 16.43
CA VAL A 989 -40.40 -9.59 16.75
C VAL A 989 -41.70 -10.40 16.61
N ARG A 990 -42.80 -9.92 17.18
CA ARG A 990 -44.13 -10.55 17.03
C ARG A 990 -44.66 -10.58 15.60
N LEU A 991 -44.32 -9.59 14.76
CA LEU A 991 -44.78 -9.54 13.35
C LEU A 991 -44.20 -10.68 12.50
N PHE A 992 -43.02 -11.18 12.84
CA PHE A 992 -42.41 -12.35 12.19
C PHE A 992 -42.62 -13.66 12.96
N GLY A 993 -43.44 -13.65 14.02
CA GLY A 993 -43.87 -14.84 14.77
C GLY A 993 -42.86 -15.35 15.81
N GLU A 994 -41.78 -14.61 16.09
CA GLU A 994 -40.78 -14.97 17.09
C GLU A 994 -41.17 -14.48 18.50
N ASP A 995 -40.52 -15.00 19.55
CA ASP A 995 -40.87 -14.71 20.95
C ASP A 995 -40.01 -13.59 21.54
N PHE A 996 -40.65 -12.44 21.79
CA PHE A 996 -40.04 -11.23 22.38
C PHE A 996 -39.50 -11.40 23.81
N THR A 997 -39.86 -12.48 24.52
CA THR A 997 -39.33 -12.76 25.87
C THR A 997 -37.99 -13.51 25.85
N ALA A 998 -37.72 -14.25 24.77
CA ALA A 998 -36.46 -14.96 24.57
C ALA A 998 -35.49 -14.15 23.70
N MET A 999 -35.99 -13.54 22.61
CA MET A 999 -35.17 -13.02 21.53
C MET A 999 -34.69 -11.58 21.77
N GLN A 1000 -33.40 -11.35 21.57
CA GLN A 1000 -32.74 -10.03 21.68
C GLN A 1000 -32.57 -9.34 20.31
N PRO A 1001 -32.30 -8.01 20.24
CA PRO A 1001 -32.18 -7.30 18.95
C PRO A 1001 -31.00 -7.78 18.10
N ASP A 1002 -29.87 -8.08 18.72
CA ASP A 1002 -28.69 -8.66 18.09
C ASP A 1002 -29.00 -10.01 17.43
N GLU A 1003 -29.75 -10.89 18.10
CA GLU A 1003 -30.22 -12.15 17.52
C GLU A 1003 -31.23 -11.92 16.38
N PHE A 1004 -32.27 -11.11 16.61
CA PHE A 1004 -33.36 -10.88 15.65
C PHE A 1004 -32.88 -10.19 14.37
N PHE A 1005 -32.12 -9.11 14.50
CA PHE A 1005 -31.56 -8.39 13.35
C PHE A 1005 -30.36 -9.15 12.75
N GLY A 1006 -29.59 -9.89 13.54
CA GLY A 1006 -28.53 -10.78 13.05
C GLY A 1006 -29.03 -11.87 12.09
N ILE A 1007 -30.27 -12.36 12.25
CA ILE A 1007 -30.90 -13.26 11.27
C ILE A 1007 -31.06 -12.56 9.90
N PHE A 1008 -31.53 -11.31 9.89
CA PHE A 1008 -31.67 -10.52 8.66
C PHE A 1008 -30.32 -10.10 8.07
N ASP A 1009 -29.36 -9.68 8.90
CA ASP A 1009 -28.02 -9.25 8.47
C ASP A 1009 -27.25 -10.39 7.78
N SER A 1010 -27.29 -11.59 8.39
CA SER A 1010 -26.77 -12.82 7.81
C SER A 1010 -27.45 -13.15 6.47
N PHE A 1011 -28.77 -12.97 6.38
CA PHE A 1011 -29.51 -13.24 5.16
C PHE A 1011 -29.16 -12.25 4.05
N LEU A 1012 -29.11 -10.95 4.36
CA LEU A 1012 -28.77 -9.89 3.41
C LEU A 1012 -27.37 -10.09 2.86
N THR A 1013 -26.40 -10.44 3.72
CA THR A 1013 -25.04 -10.80 3.33
C THR A 1013 -25.04 -11.96 2.34
N ALA A 1014 -25.62 -13.11 2.72
CA ALA A 1014 -25.69 -14.29 1.84
C ALA A 1014 -26.50 -14.06 0.54
N PHE A 1015 -27.48 -13.16 0.56
CA PHE A 1015 -28.29 -12.75 -0.59
C PHE A 1015 -27.49 -11.88 -1.56
N MET A 1016 -26.67 -10.95 -1.06
CA MET A 1016 -25.75 -10.15 -1.86
C MET A 1016 -24.63 -11.02 -2.46
N GLU A 1017 -24.06 -11.95 -1.68
CA GLU A 1017 -23.10 -12.95 -2.18
C GLU A 1017 -23.70 -13.80 -3.31
N ALA A 1018 -24.87 -14.41 -3.10
CA ALA A 1018 -25.54 -15.23 -4.11
C ALA A 1018 -25.96 -14.44 -5.37
N ARG A 1019 -26.19 -13.11 -5.24
CA ARG A 1019 -26.40 -12.20 -6.37
C ARG A 1019 -25.12 -11.92 -7.13
N GLN A 1020 -24.00 -11.67 -6.43
CA GLN A 1020 -22.71 -11.49 -7.09
C GLN A 1020 -22.24 -12.79 -7.76
N ASP A 1021 -22.46 -13.95 -7.15
CA ASP A 1021 -22.13 -15.24 -7.75
C ASP A 1021 -23.05 -15.58 -8.94
N ASN A 1022 -24.34 -15.21 -8.92
CA ASN A 1022 -25.19 -15.28 -10.10
C ASN A 1022 -24.67 -14.38 -11.23
N GLU A 1023 -24.27 -13.15 -10.95
CA GLU A 1023 -23.66 -12.23 -11.93
C GLU A 1023 -22.36 -12.80 -12.49
N ASN A 1024 -21.48 -13.33 -11.65
CA ASN A 1024 -20.23 -13.99 -12.03
C ASN A 1024 -20.49 -15.22 -12.93
N MET A 1025 -21.48 -16.04 -12.57
CA MET A 1025 -21.87 -17.21 -13.36
C MET A 1025 -22.54 -16.82 -14.68
N ARG A 1026 -23.32 -15.73 -14.72
CA ARG A 1026 -23.91 -15.22 -15.97
C ARG A 1026 -22.85 -14.64 -16.89
N LYS A 1027 -21.90 -13.84 -16.38
CA LYS A 1027 -20.73 -13.36 -17.17
C LYS A 1027 -19.93 -14.51 -17.74
N ARG A 1028 -19.61 -15.54 -16.95
CA ARG A 1028 -18.94 -16.77 -17.43
C ARG A 1028 -19.75 -17.48 -18.52
N GLN A 1029 -21.08 -17.56 -18.38
CA GLN A 1029 -21.95 -18.14 -19.41
C GLN A 1029 -22.01 -17.26 -20.67
N GLU A 1030 -22.06 -15.94 -20.56
CA GLU A 1030 -22.01 -15.00 -21.69
C GLU A 1030 -20.64 -15.05 -22.39
N GLU A 1031 -19.54 -15.21 -21.66
CA GLU A 1031 -18.19 -15.42 -22.18
C GLU A 1031 -18.00 -16.81 -22.81
N GLU A 1032 -18.59 -17.86 -22.24
CA GLU A 1032 -18.62 -19.20 -22.83
C GLU A 1032 -19.51 -19.25 -24.08
N GLU A 1033 -20.65 -18.56 -24.10
CA GLU A 1033 -21.51 -18.44 -25.28
C GLU A 1033 -20.88 -17.54 -26.35
N LYS A 1034 -20.23 -16.43 -25.96
CA LYS A 1034 -19.45 -15.58 -26.87
C LYS A 1034 -18.27 -16.33 -27.46
N ARG A 1035 -17.51 -17.08 -26.64
CA ARG A 1035 -16.45 -17.97 -27.13
C ARG A 1035 -17.00 -19.12 -27.96
N ALA A 1036 -18.16 -19.69 -27.66
CA ALA A 1036 -18.78 -20.74 -28.47
C ALA A 1036 -19.35 -20.21 -29.79
N LYS A 1037 -19.87 -18.97 -29.81
CA LYS A 1037 -20.27 -18.24 -31.03
C LYS A 1037 -19.05 -17.88 -31.87
N GLN A 1038 -18.00 -17.34 -31.28
CA GLN A 1038 -16.72 -17.09 -31.95
C GLN A 1038 -16.09 -18.40 -32.43
N GLU A 1039 -16.14 -19.49 -31.67
CA GLU A 1039 -15.64 -20.80 -32.09
C GLU A 1039 -16.54 -21.41 -33.18
N ALA A 1040 -17.85 -21.18 -33.18
CA ALA A 1040 -18.78 -21.62 -34.24
C ALA A 1040 -18.63 -20.80 -35.53
N GLU A 1041 -18.44 -19.48 -35.42
CA GLU A 1041 -18.18 -18.56 -36.52
C GLU A 1041 -16.77 -18.80 -37.08
N LEU A 1042 -15.76 -18.97 -36.23
CA LEU A 1042 -14.42 -19.40 -36.64
C LEU A 1042 -14.44 -20.83 -37.19
N LYS A 1043 -15.31 -21.75 -36.72
CA LYS A 1043 -15.55 -23.06 -37.35
C LYS A 1043 -16.24 -22.97 -38.70
N LYS A 1044 -17.14 -22.02 -38.91
CA LYS A 1044 -17.77 -21.76 -40.21
C LYS A 1044 -16.74 -21.17 -41.18
N LEU A 1045 -16.03 -20.12 -40.76
CA LEU A 1045 -14.90 -19.54 -41.47
C LEU A 1045 -13.74 -20.53 -41.68
N THR A 1046 -13.55 -21.52 -40.81
CA THR A 1046 -12.60 -22.64 -41.02
C THR A 1046 -13.22 -23.89 -41.63
N LEU A 1047 -14.51 -23.90 -41.99
CA LEU A 1047 -15.08 -24.85 -42.94
C LEU A 1047 -14.90 -24.29 -44.35
N GLU A 1048 -15.27 -23.02 -44.53
CA GLU A 1048 -15.04 -22.22 -45.73
C GLU A 1048 -13.53 -22.11 -46.05
N ARG A 1049 -12.67 -21.93 -45.03
CA ARG A 1049 -11.20 -22.05 -45.19
C ARG A 1049 -10.69 -23.50 -45.20
N LYS A 1050 -11.39 -24.52 -44.66
CA LYS A 1050 -10.90 -25.93 -44.78
C LYS A 1050 -10.92 -26.38 -46.23
N HIS A 1051 -11.97 -26.03 -46.96
CA HIS A 1051 -12.08 -26.31 -48.39
C HIS A 1051 -10.96 -25.69 -49.24
N THR A 1052 -10.16 -24.77 -48.66
CA THR A 1052 -8.93 -24.17 -49.21
C THR A 1052 -7.66 -24.41 -48.37
N ARG A 1053 -7.72 -25.20 -47.28
CA ARG A 1053 -6.62 -25.42 -46.30
C ARG A 1053 -6.38 -26.90 -45.94
N GLU A 1054 -7.18 -27.84 -46.44
CA GLU A 1054 -6.95 -29.27 -46.23
C GLU A 1054 -5.57 -29.73 -46.73
N GLY A 1055 -5.05 -29.13 -47.82
CA GLY A 1055 -3.66 -29.35 -48.27
C GLY A 1055 -2.57 -28.85 -47.30
N ILE A 1056 -2.85 -27.84 -46.47
CA ILE A 1056 -1.85 -27.22 -45.58
C ILE A 1056 -1.82 -27.93 -44.20
N LEU A 1057 -2.98 -28.31 -43.67
CA LEU A 1057 -3.05 -29.00 -42.37
C LEU A 1057 -2.52 -30.44 -42.41
N SER A 1058 -2.46 -31.07 -43.59
CA SER A 1058 -1.82 -32.38 -43.76
C SER A 1058 -0.29 -32.36 -43.63
N ALA A 1059 0.36 -31.20 -43.75
CA ALA A 1059 1.81 -31.08 -43.61
C ALA A 1059 2.25 -31.08 -42.13
N ILE A 1060 1.61 -30.25 -41.31
CA ILE A 1060 2.02 -29.98 -39.92
C ILE A 1060 1.83 -31.19 -39.00
N ASN A 1061 0.72 -31.92 -39.15
CA ASN A 1061 0.46 -33.13 -38.35
C ASN A 1061 1.45 -34.29 -38.61
N LYS A 1062 2.31 -34.20 -39.64
CA LYS A 1062 3.28 -35.24 -39.97
C LYS A 1062 4.62 -35.09 -39.24
N THR A 1063 4.91 -33.90 -38.68
CA THR A 1063 6.21 -33.55 -38.10
C THR A 1063 6.32 -33.89 -36.60
N ILE A 1064 5.21 -33.84 -35.85
CA ILE A 1064 5.21 -33.94 -34.38
C ILE A 1064 5.31 -35.41 -33.87
N ASN A 1065 5.15 -36.41 -34.75
CA ASN A 1065 4.86 -37.79 -34.36
C ASN A 1065 5.92 -38.81 -34.82
N LEU A 1066 7.20 -38.42 -34.84
CA LEU A 1066 8.35 -39.30 -35.12
C LEU A 1066 9.35 -39.29 -33.97
N LYS A 1067 9.63 -40.47 -33.41
CA LYS A 1067 10.79 -40.71 -32.55
C LYS A 1067 12.03 -40.91 -33.42
N ASN A 1068 13.16 -40.35 -32.98
CA ASN A 1068 14.51 -40.50 -33.53
C ASN A 1068 14.68 -40.09 -35.00
N GLY A 1069 15.62 -39.16 -35.25
CA GLY A 1069 16.07 -38.86 -36.60
C GLY A 1069 16.05 -37.37 -36.93
N ASP A 1070 17.24 -36.79 -36.94
CA ASP A 1070 17.68 -35.61 -37.68
C ASP A 1070 16.77 -35.14 -38.85
N ASN A 1071 16.43 -33.84 -38.87
CA ASN A 1071 15.99 -33.06 -40.04
C ASN A 1071 15.89 -31.56 -39.64
N GLY A 1072 16.95 -30.76 -39.88
CA GLY A 1072 16.96 -29.32 -39.55
C GLY A 1072 16.37 -28.40 -40.64
N ALA A 1073 15.46 -27.50 -40.30
CA ALA A 1073 14.66 -26.71 -41.24
C ALA A 1073 14.81 -25.19 -41.10
N LYS A 1074 15.60 -24.58 -42.00
CA LYS A 1074 15.94 -23.15 -42.13
C LYS A 1074 14.88 -22.15 -41.58
N GLY A 1075 15.20 -21.49 -40.46
CA GLY A 1075 14.33 -20.56 -39.72
C GLY A 1075 14.26 -20.81 -38.20
N GLU A 1076 14.69 -22.00 -37.79
CA GLU A 1076 14.45 -22.65 -36.48
C GLU A 1076 14.55 -21.76 -35.24
N PHE A 1077 15.57 -20.90 -35.11
CA PHE A 1077 15.82 -20.23 -33.82
C PHE A 1077 15.00 -18.96 -33.63
N ASP A 1078 14.82 -18.16 -34.70
CA ASP A 1078 13.86 -17.05 -34.66
C ASP A 1078 12.41 -17.58 -34.59
N ASP A 1079 12.11 -18.73 -35.22
CA ASP A 1079 10.79 -19.38 -35.12
C ASP A 1079 10.53 -19.94 -33.71
N LEU A 1080 11.52 -20.59 -33.07
CA LEU A 1080 11.44 -21.00 -31.66
C LEU A 1080 11.17 -19.80 -30.74
N ILE A 1081 11.89 -18.68 -30.93
CA ILE A 1081 11.67 -17.45 -30.16
C ILE A 1081 10.26 -16.89 -30.41
N SER A 1082 9.79 -16.88 -31.66
CA SER A 1082 8.46 -16.37 -32.03
C SER A 1082 7.33 -17.21 -31.43
N ALA A 1083 7.45 -18.54 -31.48
CA ALA A 1083 6.51 -19.49 -30.90
C ALA A 1083 6.54 -19.45 -29.36
N LEU A 1084 7.72 -19.26 -28.75
CA LEU A 1084 7.86 -19.14 -27.29
C LEU A 1084 7.20 -17.85 -26.80
N ARG A 1085 7.52 -16.70 -27.42
CA ARG A 1085 6.96 -15.39 -27.06
C ARG A 1085 5.43 -15.34 -27.18
N THR A 1086 4.85 -15.98 -28.20
CA THR A 1086 3.38 -16.04 -28.40
C THR A 1086 2.67 -16.99 -27.43
N GLY A 1087 3.40 -17.95 -26.86
CA GLY A 1087 2.88 -19.05 -26.04
C GLY A 1087 2.49 -20.29 -26.85
N ASP A 1088 2.71 -20.30 -28.17
CA ASP A 1088 2.24 -21.37 -29.06
C ASP A 1088 2.94 -22.71 -28.82
N VAL A 1089 4.20 -22.74 -28.35
CA VAL A 1089 4.87 -24.01 -27.97
C VAL A 1089 4.13 -24.72 -26.84
N PHE A 1090 3.49 -23.96 -25.94
CA PHE A 1090 2.68 -24.47 -24.83
C PHE A 1090 1.23 -24.77 -25.24
N GLY A 1091 0.86 -24.46 -26.49
CA GLY A 1091 -0.52 -24.51 -27.00
C GLY A 1091 -1.11 -25.92 -27.09
N GLU A 1092 -0.29 -26.94 -27.35
CA GLU A 1092 -0.71 -28.34 -27.37
C GLU A 1092 -1.23 -28.79 -25.99
N ASP A 1093 -0.46 -28.54 -24.93
CA ASP A 1093 -0.80 -29.03 -23.59
C ASP A 1093 -1.91 -28.18 -22.95
N MET A 1094 -1.92 -26.87 -23.21
CA MET A 1094 -3.10 -26.01 -23.03
C MET A 1094 -4.37 -26.59 -23.68
N ALA A 1095 -4.27 -27.14 -24.90
CA ALA A 1095 -5.41 -27.76 -25.60
C ALA A 1095 -5.76 -29.15 -25.04
N LYS A 1096 -4.77 -29.97 -24.64
CA LYS A 1096 -4.99 -31.27 -23.96
C LYS A 1096 -5.67 -31.06 -22.61
N PHE A 1097 -5.26 -30.07 -21.83
CA PHE A 1097 -5.90 -29.68 -20.56
C PHE A 1097 -7.35 -29.21 -20.76
N LYS A 1098 -7.58 -28.31 -21.73
CA LYS A 1098 -8.94 -27.83 -22.10
C LYS A 1098 -9.85 -28.97 -22.58
N ARG A 1099 -9.32 -30.03 -23.21
CA ARG A 1099 -10.04 -31.27 -23.57
C ARG A 1099 -10.24 -32.21 -22.37
N SER A 1100 -9.22 -32.40 -21.52
CA SER A 1100 -9.26 -33.25 -20.32
C SER A 1100 -10.33 -32.77 -19.33
N ARG A 1101 -10.41 -31.45 -19.12
CA ARG A 1101 -11.47 -30.79 -18.32
C ARG A 1101 -12.88 -31.02 -18.88
N LYS A 1102 -13.01 -31.29 -20.18
CA LYS A 1102 -14.29 -31.60 -20.85
C LYS A 1102 -14.68 -33.07 -20.67
N ASN A 1103 -13.73 -34.01 -20.75
CA ASN A 1103 -14.01 -35.44 -20.55
C ASN A 1103 -14.23 -35.83 -19.07
N ARG A 1104 -13.59 -35.15 -18.11
CA ARG A 1104 -13.74 -35.46 -16.66
C ARG A 1104 -15.05 -34.97 -16.03
N THR A 1105 -16.04 -34.57 -16.83
CA THR A 1105 -17.38 -34.17 -16.35
C THR A 1105 -18.43 -35.29 -16.37
N GLY A 1106 -18.07 -36.49 -16.87
CA GLY A 1106 -18.91 -37.69 -16.82
C GLY A 1106 -18.27 -38.81 -15.99
N GLY A 1107 -18.43 -38.76 -14.66
CA GLY A 1107 -17.91 -39.80 -13.76
C GLY A 1107 -18.12 -39.49 -12.28
N SER A 1108 -18.39 -40.54 -11.49
CA SER A 1108 -18.59 -40.55 -10.03
C SER A 1108 -17.65 -39.64 -9.23
N GLY A 1109 -18.19 -38.93 -8.22
CA GLY A 1109 -17.44 -37.94 -7.47
C GLY A 1109 -17.03 -38.34 -6.05
N THR A 1110 -15.84 -37.89 -5.66
CA THR A 1110 -15.41 -37.51 -4.30
C THR A 1110 -15.09 -36.00 -4.30
N SER A 1111 -14.64 -35.42 -3.18
CA SER A 1111 -14.42 -33.96 -3.08
C SER A 1111 -13.17 -33.62 -2.25
N PRO A 1112 -12.16 -32.98 -2.87
CA PRO A 1112 -11.05 -32.37 -2.14
C PRO A 1112 -11.52 -31.21 -1.24
N PRO A 1113 -10.84 -30.93 -0.12
CA PRO A 1113 -11.31 -30.00 0.91
C PRO A 1113 -11.19 -28.51 0.52
N ARG A 1114 -11.99 -27.67 1.17
CA ARG A 1114 -11.88 -26.20 1.08
C ARG A 1114 -10.75 -25.69 1.98
N ARG A 1115 -9.93 -24.79 1.44
CA ARG A 1115 -8.93 -24.01 2.19
C ARG A 1115 -9.62 -22.82 2.85
N ASN A 1116 -9.95 -22.90 4.14
CA ASN A 1116 -10.45 -21.75 4.90
C ASN A 1116 -9.30 -20.87 5.36
N SER A 1117 -9.41 -19.55 5.12
CA SER A 1117 -8.60 -18.54 5.79
C SER A 1117 -9.21 -18.19 7.13
N VAL A 1118 -8.54 -18.52 8.24
CA VAL A 1118 -8.90 -18.07 9.58
C VAL A 1118 -7.65 -17.47 10.22
N ASN A 1119 -7.72 -16.20 10.60
CA ASN A 1119 -6.61 -15.50 11.25
C ASN A 1119 -7.13 -14.58 12.36
N ARG A 1120 -7.76 -15.21 13.36
CA ARG A 1120 -8.10 -14.65 14.69
C ARG A 1120 -8.70 -15.76 15.56
N GLU A 1121 -8.01 -16.15 16.63
CA GLU A 1121 -8.34 -15.66 17.97
C GLU A 1121 -7.31 -16.10 19.02
N ASP A 1122 -6.88 -15.15 19.85
CA ASP A 1122 -6.35 -15.44 21.19
C ASP A 1122 -7.54 -15.70 22.12
N SER A 1123 -7.52 -16.78 22.90
CA SER A 1123 -7.98 -16.72 24.30
C SER A 1123 -7.66 -17.94 25.14
N ARG A 1124 -7.15 -17.61 26.33
CA ARG A 1124 -6.85 -18.47 27.48
C ARG A 1124 -8.00 -19.39 27.92
N GLU A 1125 -7.59 -20.59 28.31
CA GLU A 1125 -7.98 -21.29 29.55
C GLU A 1125 -9.36 -20.98 30.18
N ARG A 1126 -10.21 -22.01 30.27
CA ARG A 1126 -10.74 -22.39 31.59
C ARG A 1126 -11.03 -23.88 31.74
N VAL A 1127 -10.65 -24.41 32.91
CA VAL A 1127 -10.84 -25.80 33.33
C VAL A 1127 -12.31 -26.09 33.67
N VAL A 1128 -12.86 -27.21 33.17
CA VAL A 1128 -13.97 -27.94 33.82
C VAL A 1128 -13.75 -29.46 33.74
N THR A 1129 -13.28 -30.01 34.85
CA THR A 1129 -13.64 -31.29 35.50
C THR A 1129 -14.13 -32.49 34.67
N VAL A 1130 -13.37 -33.58 34.73
CA VAL A 1130 -13.78 -34.95 34.35
C VAL A 1130 -14.81 -35.54 35.32
N ASN A 1131 -15.91 -36.14 34.84
CA ASN A 1131 -16.34 -37.49 35.31
C ASN A 1131 -17.49 -38.19 34.55
N ARG A 1132 -17.40 -39.54 34.60
CA ARG A 1132 -18.43 -40.59 34.45
C ARG A 1132 -19.17 -40.83 33.11
N ARG A 1133 -18.85 -42.02 32.54
CA ARG A 1133 -19.72 -43.21 32.27
C ARG A 1133 -21.06 -43.00 31.54
N GLN A 1134 -21.46 -43.86 30.61
CA GLN A 1134 -20.95 -45.22 30.30
C GLN A 1134 -20.19 -45.30 28.98
#